data_AF-A0A1R0GHZ0-F1
#
_entry.id   AF-A0A1R0GHZ0-F1
#
_cell.length_a   1.000
_cell.length_b   1.000
_cell.length_c   1.000
_cell.angle_alpha   90.00
_cell.angle_beta   90.00
_cell.angle_gamma   90.00
#
_symmetry.space_group_name_H-M   'P 1'
#
loop_
_entity.id
_entity.type
_entity.pdbx_description
1 polymer ?
#
loop_
_entity_poly.entity_id
_entity_poly.type
_entity_poly.pdbx_seq_one_letter_code
_entity_poly.pdbx_strand_id
1 'polypeptide(L)'
;MLQSATDHEDPAAEPPNPDAPRALKTTLGDRKNWQTPARSQPHPWGNLGGGLSWPLPLSTSQQNALLAAAIEHADNAPGSAQVSRQGGLLEFLNSNLPLPNDASIDPVKSLEALIGSHRGQALGEALQIKLEGISTDSSVSDYVLAAINLDLDQESTAQPHRNQVAGFDLTQKQHWGKPVSSIVAGLRQHLSDTGKASSPYATLGAHLLLMRTAPQFLIKDIPDSVVYGSQAWANLCIAAAAIEAESPGRVANMSFAEVMITADASRAAPESAKTAALLDWAIVNGVLEAKDDALHEKADIDTAMDAFNHQLEKLKHASSLLGAPVPTRQQLALDLLKEKFGKGVPFEEKVLLKPNKTANKMIPTRGPYSMLDLTMQGEKINASEWALKPGSQGVDLDAFAAFTQGPHFKVPDTFDNAISQTISDYKTVKKYSTLNALANLPPDDKNNLRLGKLNFYKEKSYRVSWVPLAGETLFHTSKKILVTTKNQENLSTYEFDTEKGTIRKVGNSIITRGDQKIADEVTRIEEFSTFGSKRDYIKQENPLEGFNPNLFKNLRAEYLADSIVEGLDLDAIRQQAAGSTPDEHREAVAGTIGNFFLDLIPLRSAIVNLSNGHYKDGFSDLAFDALGLLTAGVGAVAKAGKTLGTAGGAVSKALKVSKIFGAAALSELNPLSGLGDLAIGAGKLSLQGANAASQSMRTLKGTTNNTALIAPGDRFEAAATGTFKVGTQTVEGSAVQVNGKWYALNAQKQQPYGSPLQPFESSDTLMPPSPNPYAPLSRGAHRFNPINVIIPPRKVRKPLPEGTYAEAMKGKLEADHFKTDTRQATMDKFQQEMKDYYKAIDIDGIPPRPVIPEVPIPLAVGDLIKEALKTSSGLVLGESHKQMASFKVLFDNVSTLKDQGVKKVYLEGYIDMLHGPIDDGIGMLGSSGTRRTHPSLEQLKNKLEANGIELLPLDHYYLTRHKYDKSRDRTQTGINSEKRLKEFNYYAAETIQANSGTEKWVALVGHAHMNTSEGVPGLAELTESIGIGVFDNKNMPYHSIGLKAHTHVPDPNKPLQPGDLPGDLHIYVKP
;
A
#
# COMPACT_ATOMS: atom_id res chain seq x y z
N MET A 1 -73.06 34.34 25.36
CA MET A 1 -71.73 34.77 25.85
C MET A 1 -70.75 34.30 24.78
N LEU A 2 -70.53 35.00 23.65
CA LEU A 2 -70.06 36.40 23.45
C LEU A 2 -68.61 36.56 23.96
N GLN A 3 -67.62 37.07 23.21
CA GLN A 3 -67.48 37.58 21.82
C GLN A 3 -65.95 37.64 21.52
N SER A 4 -65.37 37.66 20.31
CA SER A 4 -65.71 37.38 18.89
C SER A 4 -64.35 37.39 18.10
N ALA A 5 -64.16 37.44 16.77
CA ALA A 5 -64.97 37.71 15.58
C ALA A 5 -64.27 37.23 14.26
N THR A 6 -65.05 36.97 13.20
CA THR A 6 -64.88 37.30 11.74
C THR A 6 -63.50 37.34 11.03
N ASP A 7 -63.33 37.03 9.74
CA ASP A 7 -64.11 36.31 8.68
C ASP A 7 -63.28 36.24 7.36
N HIS A 8 -63.85 35.57 6.33
CA HIS A 8 -63.60 35.66 4.86
C HIS A 8 -62.81 34.56 4.12
N GLU A 9 -63.10 34.49 2.81
CA GLU A 9 -62.98 33.36 1.89
C GLU A 9 -62.10 33.68 0.65
N ASP A 10 -62.00 32.71 -0.27
CA ASP A 10 -61.82 32.88 -1.73
C ASP A 10 -60.41 33.29 -2.26
N PRO A 11 -60.12 33.12 -3.59
CA PRO A 11 -60.53 32.07 -4.52
C PRO A 11 -59.31 31.35 -5.18
N ALA A 12 -59.58 30.47 -6.16
CA ALA A 12 -58.58 29.83 -7.01
C ALA A 12 -57.83 30.82 -7.94
N ALA A 13 -56.61 30.45 -8.37
CA ALA A 13 -55.75 31.29 -9.21
C ALA A 13 -55.26 30.57 -10.49
N GLU A 14 -55.32 31.30 -11.61
CA GLU A 14 -54.71 30.98 -12.91
C GLU A 14 -53.94 32.24 -13.41
N PRO A 15 -53.09 32.18 -14.45
CA PRO A 15 -51.71 31.72 -14.34
C PRO A 15 -50.67 32.85 -14.52
N PRO A 16 -49.46 32.76 -13.91
CA PRO A 16 -48.41 33.75 -14.12
C PRO A 16 -47.27 33.28 -15.05
N ASN A 17 -47.15 33.98 -16.19
CA ASN A 17 -45.92 34.46 -16.85
C ASN A 17 -44.80 33.46 -17.25
N PRO A 18 -44.45 33.34 -18.56
CA PRO A 18 -43.31 32.51 -19.02
C PRO A 18 -41.92 33.14 -18.76
N ASP A 19 -41.80 34.47 -18.64
CA ASP A 19 -40.51 35.18 -18.62
C ASP A 19 -40.06 35.62 -17.21
N ALA A 20 -39.76 34.63 -16.35
CA ALA A 20 -39.05 34.85 -15.10
C ALA A 20 -38.21 33.62 -14.69
N PRO A 21 -36.88 33.74 -14.50
CA PRO A 21 -36.03 32.60 -14.15
C PRO A 21 -36.30 32.12 -12.72
N ARG A 22 -36.97 30.96 -12.58
CA ARG A 22 -37.17 30.31 -11.28
C ARG A 22 -35.86 29.79 -10.71
N ALA A 23 -35.29 30.53 -9.77
CA ALA A 23 -34.32 30.00 -8.82
C ALA A 23 -34.99 28.91 -7.96
N LEU A 24 -34.85 27.65 -8.37
CA LEU A 24 -35.32 26.50 -7.61
C LEU A 24 -34.21 26.02 -6.67
N LYS A 25 -34.56 25.91 -5.38
CA LYS A 25 -33.66 25.61 -4.27
C LYS A 25 -32.87 24.33 -4.55
N THR A 26 -31.54 24.41 -4.46
CA THR A 26 -30.69 23.23 -4.36
C THR A 26 -31.02 22.47 -3.09
N THR A 27 -31.50 21.24 -3.23
CA THR A 27 -31.54 20.27 -2.13
C THR A 27 -30.10 19.84 -1.83
N LEU A 28 -29.42 20.57 -0.96
CA LEU A 28 -28.22 20.06 -0.29
C LEU A 28 -28.64 18.93 0.66
N GLY A 29 -28.61 17.72 0.11
CA GLY A 29 -28.81 16.46 0.81
C GLY A 29 -28.08 15.37 0.04
N ASP A 30 -27.35 14.51 0.77
CA ASP A 30 -26.83 13.24 0.29
C ASP A 30 -25.94 13.24 -0.97
N ARG A 31 -24.98 14.18 -1.01
CA ARG A 31 -23.63 13.81 -1.47
C ARG A 31 -22.73 13.62 -0.26
N LYS A 32 -22.51 12.36 0.15
CA LYS A 32 -21.39 12.03 1.04
C LYS A 32 -20.09 12.40 0.33
N ASN A 33 -19.15 12.98 1.06
CA ASN A 33 -17.87 13.39 0.49
C ASN A 33 -17.03 12.14 0.16
N TRP A 34 -16.73 11.93 -1.12
CA TRP A 34 -15.49 11.27 -1.50
C TRP A 34 -14.36 12.29 -1.37
N GLN A 35 -13.94 12.52 -0.12
CA GLN A 35 -12.60 13.05 0.13
C GLN A 35 -11.61 12.01 -0.37
N THR A 36 -10.69 12.42 -1.24
CA THR A 36 -9.41 11.74 -1.43
C THR A 36 -8.83 11.43 -0.05
N PRO A 37 -8.20 10.26 0.20
CA PRO A 37 -7.49 10.03 1.44
C PRO A 37 -6.52 11.19 1.66
N ALA A 38 -6.77 12.00 2.70
CA ALA A 38 -5.93 13.14 2.99
C ALA A 38 -4.52 12.60 3.23
N ARG A 39 -3.55 12.98 2.38
CA ARG A 39 -2.15 12.54 2.52
C ARG A 39 -1.77 12.70 3.99
N SER A 40 -1.52 11.58 4.68
CA SER A 40 -1.18 11.56 6.11
C SER A 40 0.15 12.28 6.34
N GLN A 41 0.08 13.61 6.46
CA GLN A 41 1.20 14.50 6.78
C GLN A 41 1.53 14.38 8.28
N PRO A 42 2.78 14.65 8.68
CA PRO A 42 3.07 14.94 10.09
C PRO A 42 2.29 16.19 10.53
N HIS A 43 1.96 16.27 11.82
CA HIS A 43 1.36 17.47 12.40
C HIS A 43 2.32 18.69 12.28
N PRO A 44 1.85 19.95 12.23
CA PRO A 44 2.75 21.12 12.24
C PRO A 44 3.72 21.17 13.43
N TRP A 45 3.32 20.60 14.57
CA TRP A 45 4.14 20.39 15.77
C TRP A 45 4.83 19.01 15.82
N GLY A 46 4.92 18.32 14.68
CA GLY A 46 5.60 17.04 14.52
C GLY A 46 5.03 15.94 15.40
N ASN A 47 5.88 15.36 16.25
CA ASN A 47 5.54 14.28 17.18
C ASN A 47 4.96 14.76 18.52
N LEU A 48 4.50 16.02 18.62
CA LEU A 48 3.93 16.63 19.83
C LEU A 48 4.89 16.64 21.06
N GLY A 49 6.18 16.38 20.87
CA GLY A 49 7.21 16.45 21.92
C GLY A 49 7.75 17.85 22.18
N GLY A 50 7.47 18.82 21.30
CA GLY A 50 7.96 20.19 21.38
C GLY A 50 9.49 20.27 21.54
N GLY A 51 9.95 21.07 22.51
CA GLY A 51 11.38 21.21 22.83
C GLY A 51 12.12 19.92 23.23
N LEU A 52 11.41 18.85 23.58
CA LEU A 52 12.01 17.53 23.85
C LEU A 52 12.25 16.71 22.57
N SER A 53 11.85 17.22 21.40
CA SER A 53 11.96 16.56 20.09
C SER A 53 12.54 17.46 19.00
N TRP A 54 13.15 18.58 19.38
CA TRP A 54 14.11 19.28 18.52
C TRP A 54 15.36 18.40 18.26
N PRO A 55 16.09 18.61 17.14
CA PRO A 55 17.29 17.82 16.81
C PRO A 55 18.36 17.86 17.91
N LEU A 56 18.56 19.03 18.52
CA LEU A 56 19.17 19.20 19.84
C LEU A 56 18.04 19.39 20.87
N PRO A 57 17.64 18.34 21.62
CA PRO A 57 16.59 18.46 22.63
C PRO A 57 17.09 19.25 23.85
N LEU A 58 16.14 19.77 24.65
CA LEU A 58 16.45 20.40 25.94
C LEU A 58 17.32 19.48 26.82
N SER A 59 18.40 20.02 27.39
CA SER A 59 19.22 19.30 28.38
C SER A 59 18.48 19.09 29.71
N THR A 60 18.88 18.11 30.53
CA THR A 60 18.22 17.78 31.80
C THR A 60 18.08 18.99 32.75
N SER A 61 19.04 19.91 32.77
CA SER A 61 18.94 21.15 33.55
C SER A 61 17.89 22.12 32.99
N GLN A 62 17.79 22.25 31.66
CA GLN A 62 16.72 23.03 31.01
C GLN A 62 15.35 22.37 31.19
N GLN A 63 15.26 21.04 31.14
CA GLN A 63 14.02 20.29 31.40
C GLN A 63 13.53 20.55 32.84
N ASN A 64 14.39 20.39 33.83
CA ASN A 64 14.07 20.68 35.23
C ASN A 64 13.67 22.16 35.45
N ALA A 65 14.37 23.09 34.80
CA ALA A 65 14.04 24.52 34.87
C ALA A 65 12.72 24.87 34.18
N LEU A 66 12.38 24.20 33.07
CA LEU A 66 11.10 24.36 32.35
C LEU A 66 9.94 23.86 33.22
N LEU A 67 10.05 22.64 33.75
CA LEU A 67 9.01 22.03 34.58
C LEU A 67 8.76 22.85 35.86
N ALA A 68 9.82 23.24 36.56
CA ALA A 68 9.71 24.08 37.75
C ALA A 68 9.03 25.42 37.46
N ALA A 69 9.36 26.07 36.34
CA ALA A 69 8.73 27.32 35.92
C ALA A 69 7.27 27.15 35.47
N ALA A 70 6.91 25.99 34.89
CA ALA A 70 5.54 25.69 34.49
C ALA A 70 4.63 25.50 35.71
N ILE A 71 5.11 24.77 36.72
CA ILE A 71 4.43 24.59 38.01
C ILE A 71 4.32 25.94 38.74
N GLU A 72 5.41 26.72 38.80
CA GLU A 72 5.44 28.07 39.37
C GLU A 72 4.40 29.00 38.69
N HIS A 73 4.26 28.94 37.37
CA HIS A 73 3.25 29.71 36.64
C HIS A 73 1.82 29.23 36.93
N ALA A 74 1.60 27.90 36.99
CA ALA A 74 0.28 27.32 37.23
C ALA A 74 -0.25 27.60 38.64
N ASP A 75 0.59 27.47 39.67
CA ASP A 75 0.21 27.74 41.06
C ASP A 75 -0.07 29.23 41.33
N ASN A 76 0.67 30.15 40.68
CA ASN A 76 0.46 31.60 40.82
C ASN A 76 -0.75 32.14 40.01
N ALA A 77 -1.42 31.32 39.22
CA ALA A 77 -2.52 31.77 38.35
C ALA A 77 -3.82 32.10 39.14
N PRO A 78 -4.60 33.12 38.74
CA PRO A 78 -5.87 33.45 39.39
C PRO A 78 -6.87 32.26 39.37
N GLY A 79 -7.22 31.77 40.56
CA GLY A 79 -8.12 30.62 40.76
C GLY A 79 -7.44 29.24 40.77
N SER A 80 -6.11 29.17 40.80
CA SER A 80 -5.32 27.92 40.81
C SER A 80 -5.57 26.98 41.98
N ALA A 81 -5.81 27.54 43.18
CA ALA A 81 -5.57 26.92 44.50
C ALA A 81 -6.36 25.64 44.83
N GLN A 82 -7.24 25.18 43.94
CA GLN A 82 -8.01 23.94 44.09
C GLN A 82 -7.85 22.97 42.90
N VAL A 83 -7.18 23.39 41.82
CA VAL A 83 -6.98 22.60 40.59
C VAL A 83 -5.59 21.95 40.55
N SER A 84 -4.53 22.66 40.97
CA SER A 84 -3.14 22.20 40.81
C SER A 84 -2.77 20.93 41.61
N ARG A 85 -3.60 20.49 42.56
CA ARG A 85 -3.30 19.34 43.44
C ARG A 85 -3.75 17.97 42.90
N GLN A 86 -4.50 17.88 41.80
CA GLN A 86 -5.07 16.61 41.30
C GLN A 86 -5.13 16.46 39.76
N GLY A 87 -4.43 17.29 38.97
CA GLY A 87 -4.50 17.19 37.50
C GLY A 87 -3.35 17.80 36.67
N GLY A 88 -2.25 18.25 37.29
CA GLY A 88 -1.08 18.74 36.56
C GLY A 88 -1.35 19.89 35.57
N LEU A 89 -0.51 19.98 34.54
CA LEU A 89 -0.54 21.05 33.54
C LEU A 89 -1.66 20.92 32.50
N LEU A 90 -2.13 19.70 32.17
CA LEU A 90 -3.23 19.51 31.22
C LEU A 90 -4.53 20.15 31.74
N GLU A 91 -4.92 19.81 32.98
CA GLU A 91 -6.11 20.34 33.62
C GLU A 91 -5.99 21.85 33.92
N PHE A 92 -4.78 22.34 34.21
CA PHE A 92 -4.53 23.79 34.34
C PHE A 92 -4.88 24.57 33.07
N LEU A 93 -4.50 24.06 31.89
CA LEU A 93 -4.75 24.72 30.61
C LEU A 93 -6.24 24.79 30.24
N ASN A 94 -7.04 23.81 30.68
CA ASN A 94 -8.44 23.66 30.25
C ASN A 94 -9.42 24.75 30.74
N SER A 95 -9.06 25.54 31.76
CA SER A 95 -9.70 26.84 32.06
C SER A 95 -11.22 26.86 32.31
N ASN A 96 -11.78 25.81 32.90
CA ASN A 96 -13.21 25.64 33.22
C ASN A 96 -14.16 25.51 32.01
N LEU A 97 -13.65 25.28 30.80
CA LEU A 97 -14.47 24.72 29.72
C LEU A 97 -14.76 23.24 30.04
N PRO A 98 -16.00 22.75 30.05
CA PRO A 98 -16.22 21.32 29.99
C PRO A 98 -15.67 20.82 28.65
N LEU A 99 -14.75 19.85 28.68
CA LEU A 99 -14.35 19.15 27.46
C LEU A 99 -15.62 18.67 26.75
N PRO A 100 -15.81 18.98 25.45
CA PRO A 100 -16.89 18.36 24.70
C PRO A 100 -16.68 16.83 24.67
N ASN A 101 -17.77 16.08 24.51
CA ASN A 101 -17.76 14.60 24.65
C ASN A 101 -16.89 13.89 23.60
N ASP A 102 -16.30 14.63 22.67
CA ASP A 102 -15.40 14.23 21.59
C ASP A 102 -13.90 14.40 21.92
N ALA A 103 -13.52 14.83 23.12
CA ALA A 103 -12.10 14.87 23.54
C ALA A 103 -11.42 13.47 23.53
N SER A 104 -12.21 12.40 23.63
CA SER A 104 -11.77 11.01 23.44
C SER A 104 -11.78 10.56 21.97
N ILE A 105 -12.41 11.33 21.08
CA ILE A 105 -12.55 11.09 19.64
C ILE A 105 -11.43 11.80 18.86
N ASP A 106 -11.04 13.01 19.25
CA ASP A 106 -9.92 13.74 18.65
C ASP A 106 -8.98 14.39 19.69
N PRO A 107 -7.98 13.63 20.17
CA PRO A 107 -6.97 14.15 21.12
C PRO A 107 -6.11 15.27 20.52
N VAL A 108 -5.88 15.29 19.21
CA VAL A 108 -4.99 16.27 18.57
C VAL A 108 -5.66 17.65 18.54
N LYS A 109 -6.91 17.74 18.06
CA LYS A 109 -7.67 19.01 18.11
C LYS A 109 -7.89 19.51 19.53
N SER A 110 -8.07 18.58 20.48
CA SER A 110 -8.17 18.92 21.91
C SER A 110 -6.88 19.59 22.42
N LEU A 111 -5.72 19.06 22.03
CA LEU A 111 -4.42 19.65 22.36
C LEU A 111 -4.20 21.01 21.67
N GLU A 112 -4.60 21.14 20.40
CA GLU A 112 -4.53 22.41 19.66
C GLU A 112 -5.34 23.51 20.37
N ALA A 113 -6.56 23.20 20.82
CA ALA A 113 -7.40 24.14 21.56
C ALA A 113 -6.81 24.54 22.93
N LEU A 114 -6.22 23.60 23.66
CA LEU A 114 -5.58 23.86 24.96
C LEU A 114 -4.35 24.78 24.82
N ILE A 115 -3.51 24.53 23.82
CA ILE A 115 -2.27 25.31 23.58
C ILE A 115 -2.59 26.67 22.96
N GLY A 116 -3.57 26.74 22.06
CA GLY A 116 -4.06 28.00 21.47
C GLY A 116 -4.86 28.88 22.45
N SER A 117 -5.21 28.37 23.64
CA SER A 117 -5.91 29.14 24.66
C SER A 117 -5.05 30.28 25.21
N HIS A 118 -5.69 31.32 25.78
CA HIS A 118 -4.97 32.40 26.48
C HIS A 118 -4.06 31.90 27.62
N ARG A 119 -4.39 30.77 28.28
CA ARG A 119 -3.49 30.14 29.27
C ARG A 119 -2.31 29.44 28.62
N GLY A 120 -2.52 28.74 27.52
CA GLY A 120 -1.46 28.07 26.75
C GLY A 120 -0.43 29.05 26.23
N GLN A 121 -0.88 30.15 25.60
CA GLN A 121 0.02 31.20 25.11
C GLN A 121 0.79 31.87 26.26
N ALA A 122 0.12 32.31 27.33
CA ALA A 122 0.78 32.96 28.47
C ALA A 122 1.78 32.06 29.20
N LEU A 123 1.49 30.76 29.30
CA LEU A 123 2.43 29.76 29.82
C LEU A 123 3.64 29.63 28.89
N GLY A 124 3.43 29.46 27.59
CA GLY A 124 4.51 29.29 26.61
C GLY A 124 5.43 30.51 26.48
N GLU A 125 4.88 31.72 26.56
CA GLU A 125 5.65 32.97 26.62
C GLU A 125 6.53 33.03 27.89
N ALA A 126 5.96 32.73 29.06
CA ALA A 126 6.71 32.72 30.32
C ALA A 126 7.85 31.67 30.31
N LEU A 127 7.59 30.50 29.73
CA LEU A 127 8.57 29.42 29.59
C LEU A 127 9.68 29.76 28.56
N GLN A 128 9.33 30.39 27.44
CA GLN A 128 10.29 30.91 26.46
C GLN A 128 11.24 31.92 27.13
N ILE A 129 10.70 32.89 27.86
CA ILE A 129 11.47 33.91 28.57
C ILE A 129 12.38 33.27 29.63
N LYS A 130 11.88 32.30 30.42
CA LYS A 130 12.66 31.61 31.47
C LYS A 130 13.92 30.92 30.93
N LEU A 131 13.88 30.41 29.70
CA LEU A 131 15.00 29.68 29.06
C LEU A 131 15.78 30.51 28.03
N GLU A 132 15.57 31.83 27.95
CA GLU A 132 16.12 32.72 26.91
C GLU A 132 15.86 32.22 25.47
N GLY A 133 14.74 31.51 25.27
CA GLY A 133 14.39 30.85 24.02
C GLY A 133 14.18 31.83 22.89
N ILE A 134 14.67 31.50 21.69
CA ILE A 134 14.42 32.35 20.51
C ILE A 134 12.94 32.32 20.11
N SER A 135 12.38 33.51 19.90
CA SER A 135 10.99 33.70 19.48
C SER A 135 10.81 33.38 18.00
N THR A 136 9.96 32.40 17.71
CA THR A 136 9.58 31.93 16.37
C THR A 136 8.13 31.43 16.36
N ASP A 137 7.54 31.29 15.17
CA ASP A 137 6.13 30.91 14.96
C ASP A 137 5.68 29.59 15.64
N SER A 138 6.61 28.69 16.05
CA SER A 138 6.29 27.48 16.84
C SER A 138 6.77 27.51 18.29
N SER A 139 7.75 28.36 18.62
CA SER A 139 8.50 28.32 19.89
C SER A 139 7.63 28.32 21.17
N VAL A 140 6.57 29.13 21.22
CA VAL A 140 5.61 29.18 22.34
C VAL A 140 4.93 27.82 22.53
N SER A 141 4.47 27.20 21.43
CA SER A 141 3.84 25.86 21.46
C SER A 141 4.86 24.77 21.79
N ASP A 142 6.08 24.86 21.26
CA ASP A 142 7.16 23.90 21.52
C ASP A 142 7.54 23.84 23.01
N TYR A 143 7.52 24.98 23.73
CA TYR A 143 7.76 25.02 25.17
C TYR A 143 6.59 24.50 26.01
N VAL A 144 5.33 24.77 25.62
CA VAL A 144 4.15 24.20 26.30
C VAL A 144 4.08 22.68 26.12
N LEU A 145 4.28 22.18 24.91
CA LEU A 145 4.34 20.74 24.62
C LEU A 145 5.45 20.06 25.43
N ALA A 146 6.62 20.68 25.53
CA ALA A 146 7.71 20.14 26.36
C ALA A 146 7.33 20.11 27.85
N ALA A 147 6.73 21.18 28.40
CA ALA A 147 6.32 21.22 29.80
C ALA A 147 5.27 20.16 30.14
N ILE A 148 4.24 19.99 29.31
CA ILE A 148 3.21 18.94 29.48
C ILE A 148 3.84 17.55 29.45
N ASN A 149 4.74 17.29 28.49
CA ASN A 149 5.42 15.99 28.40
C ASN A 149 6.29 15.71 29.64
N LEU A 150 6.96 16.72 30.21
CA LEU A 150 7.75 16.54 31.43
C LEU A 150 6.88 16.31 32.67
N ASP A 151 5.75 17.01 32.79
CA ASP A 151 4.85 16.92 33.95
C ASP A 151 4.22 15.52 34.07
N LEU A 152 3.82 14.92 32.93
CA LEU A 152 3.29 13.55 32.86
C LEU A 152 4.36 12.46 33.10
N ASP A 153 5.61 12.72 32.71
CA ASP A 153 6.68 11.72 32.56
C ASP A 153 7.99 12.18 33.24
N GLN A 154 7.85 12.63 34.48
CA GLN A 154 8.97 13.07 35.32
C GLN A 154 9.98 11.94 35.57
N GLU A 155 9.52 10.69 35.67
CA GLU A 155 10.36 9.51 35.93
C GLU A 155 11.40 9.30 34.83
N SER A 156 11.02 9.43 33.55
CA SER A 156 11.94 9.26 32.42
C SER A 156 13.07 10.31 32.42
N THR A 157 12.86 11.46 33.07
CA THR A 157 13.88 12.51 33.24
C THR A 157 14.95 12.11 34.26
N ALA A 158 14.60 11.25 35.23
CA ALA A 158 15.50 10.75 36.26
C ALA A 158 16.10 9.37 35.93
N GLN A 159 15.31 8.47 35.33
CA GLN A 159 15.69 7.12 34.92
C GLN A 159 15.10 6.82 33.53
N PRO A 160 15.80 7.20 32.43
CA PRO A 160 15.32 6.98 31.07
C PRO A 160 15.38 5.49 30.68
N HIS A 161 14.21 4.90 30.39
CA HIS A 161 14.08 3.54 29.85
C HIS A 161 13.39 3.54 28.49
N ARG A 162 13.88 2.76 27.52
CA ARG A 162 13.42 2.84 26.12
C ARG A 162 11.92 2.56 25.92
N ASN A 163 11.37 1.73 26.79
CA ASN A 163 10.05 1.12 26.71
C ASN A 163 9.13 1.50 27.88
N GLN A 164 9.50 2.50 28.69
CA GLN A 164 8.63 3.02 29.75
C GLN A 164 8.15 4.44 29.40
N VAL A 165 6.93 4.77 29.83
CA VAL A 165 6.36 6.13 29.75
C VAL A 165 5.58 6.41 31.02
N ALA A 166 5.85 7.52 31.70
CA ALA A 166 5.17 7.90 32.94
C ALA A 166 5.17 6.81 34.02
N GLY A 167 6.23 5.99 34.08
CA GLY A 167 6.35 4.82 34.96
C GLY A 167 5.57 3.57 34.51
N PHE A 168 4.90 3.60 33.37
CA PHE A 168 4.23 2.45 32.75
C PHE A 168 5.16 1.73 31.77
N ASP A 169 5.43 0.45 32.01
CA ASP A 169 6.21 -0.41 31.10
C ASP A 169 5.33 -0.92 29.94
N LEU A 170 5.68 -0.54 28.72
CA LEU A 170 5.02 -0.99 27.49
C LEU A 170 5.37 -2.45 27.13
N THR A 171 6.48 -2.99 27.67
CA THR A 171 6.93 -4.37 27.41
C THR A 171 6.41 -5.40 28.40
N GLN A 172 5.81 -4.98 29.51
CA GLN A 172 5.56 -5.84 30.67
C GLN A 172 4.91 -7.18 30.29
N LYS A 173 5.33 -8.26 30.95
CA LYS A 173 4.96 -9.66 30.60
C LYS A 173 3.44 -9.89 30.45
N GLN A 174 2.62 -9.13 31.15
CA GLN A 174 1.15 -9.19 31.03
C GLN A 174 0.57 -8.64 29.71
N HIS A 175 1.40 -8.08 28.81
CA HIS A 175 1.02 -7.62 27.48
C HIS A 175 1.43 -8.58 26.35
N TRP A 176 2.34 -9.53 26.61
CA TRP A 176 2.85 -10.45 25.60
C TRP A 176 1.72 -11.29 25.01
N GLY A 177 1.63 -11.35 23.67
CA GLY A 177 0.55 -12.09 22.99
C GLY A 177 -0.85 -11.47 23.14
N LYS A 178 -0.96 -10.20 23.54
CA LYS A 178 -2.23 -9.43 23.51
C LYS A 178 -2.23 -8.39 22.37
N PRO A 179 -3.41 -7.99 21.87
CA PRO A 179 -3.54 -6.87 20.93
C PRO A 179 -2.97 -5.56 21.50
N VAL A 180 -2.32 -4.78 20.63
CA VAL A 180 -1.65 -3.50 20.97
C VAL A 180 -2.63 -2.49 21.58
N SER A 181 -3.89 -2.50 21.14
CA SER A 181 -5.00 -1.73 21.69
C SER A 181 -5.17 -1.87 23.21
N SER A 182 -4.91 -3.07 23.76
CA SER A 182 -4.99 -3.33 25.21
C SER A 182 -3.86 -2.66 26.01
N ILE A 183 -2.72 -2.39 25.38
CA ILE A 183 -1.57 -1.71 26.01
C ILE A 183 -1.85 -0.20 26.10
N VAL A 184 -2.38 0.38 25.01
CA VAL A 184 -2.83 1.78 25.00
C VAL A 184 -3.95 2.02 26.02
N ALA A 185 -4.89 1.07 26.15
CA ALA A 185 -5.91 1.12 27.21
C ALA A 185 -5.29 1.01 28.62
N GLY A 186 -4.30 0.13 28.81
CA GLY A 186 -3.56 0.01 30.07
C GLY A 186 -2.84 1.30 30.48
N LEU A 187 -2.19 1.99 29.54
CA LEU A 187 -1.53 3.27 29.78
C LEU A 187 -2.54 4.35 30.21
N ARG A 188 -3.70 4.43 29.56
CA ARG A 188 -4.78 5.37 29.95
C ARG A 188 -5.26 5.09 31.38
N GLN A 189 -5.46 3.82 31.73
CA GLN A 189 -5.85 3.46 33.10
C GLN A 189 -4.75 3.83 34.10
N HIS A 190 -3.49 3.53 33.82
CA HIS A 190 -2.33 3.88 34.67
C HIS A 190 -2.22 5.40 34.92
N LEU A 191 -2.39 6.25 33.91
CA LEU A 191 -2.36 7.71 34.08
C LEU A 191 -3.50 8.22 35.00
N SER A 192 -4.66 7.58 34.95
CA SER A 192 -5.79 7.88 35.84
C SER A 192 -5.57 7.36 37.27
N ASP A 193 -5.05 6.14 37.42
CA ASP A 193 -4.84 5.49 38.72
C ASP A 193 -3.66 6.11 39.50
N THR A 194 -2.65 6.62 38.79
CA THR A 194 -1.52 7.36 39.37
C THR A 194 -1.80 8.85 39.60
N GLY A 195 -2.98 9.35 39.20
CA GLY A 195 -3.37 10.75 39.37
C GLY A 195 -2.61 11.76 38.47
N LYS A 196 -1.96 11.28 37.42
CA LYS A 196 -1.16 12.09 36.47
C LYS A 196 -2.00 12.83 35.44
N ALA A 197 -3.14 12.26 35.09
CA ALA A 197 -4.19 12.93 34.33
C ALA A 197 -5.52 12.34 34.81
N SER A 198 -6.50 13.17 35.15
CA SER A 198 -7.82 12.69 35.53
C SER A 198 -8.49 11.95 34.36
N SER A 199 -9.44 11.05 34.67
CA SER A 199 -10.00 10.10 33.70
C SER A 199 -10.39 10.68 32.31
N PRO A 200 -10.97 11.91 32.18
CA PRO A 200 -11.24 12.50 30.86
C PRO A 200 -9.97 12.85 30.04
N TYR A 201 -8.87 13.20 30.71
CA TYR A 201 -7.61 13.66 30.11
C TYR A 201 -6.58 12.53 29.95
N ALA A 202 -6.79 11.38 30.61
CA ALA A 202 -5.90 10.23 30.47
C ALA A 202 -5.75 9.71 29.03
N THR A 203 -6.79 9.86 28.18
CA THR A 203 -6.70 9.60 26.73
C THR A 203 -5.76 10.58 26.02
N LEU A 204 -5.82 11.86 26.38
CA LEU A 204 -4.97 12.93 25.84
C LEU A 204 -3.51 12.74 26.25
N GLY A 205 -3.25 12.50 27.55
CA GLY A 205 -1.92 12.23 28.09
C GLY A 205 -1.30 10.98 27.47
N ALA A 206 -2.05 9.88 27.36
CA ALA A 206 -1.57 8.65 26.70
C ALA A 206 -1.22 8.88 25.22
N HIS A 207 -2.03 9.65 24.49
CA HIS A 207 -1.75 10.00 23.10
C HIS A 207 -0.47 10.83 22.97
N LEU A 208 -0.34 11.92 23.75
CA LEU A 208 0.83 12.81 23.73
C LEU A 208 2.14 12.06 24.08
N LEU A 209 2.12 11.23 25.13
CA LEU A 209 3.29 10.45 25.54
C LEU A 209 3.73 9.48 24.44
N LEU A 210 2.79 8.67 23.91
CA LEU A 210 3.09 7.70 22.86
C LEU A 210 3.56 8.39 21.57
N MET A 211 2.98 9.54 21.21
CA MET A 211 3.38 10.31 20.02
C MET A 211 4.87 10.69 20.06
N ARG A 212 5.36 11.14 21.23
CA ARG A 212 6.77 11.50 21.44
C ARG A 212 7.70 10.28 21.49
N THR A 213 7.31 9.21 22.19
CA THR A 213 8.24 8.13 22.57
C THR A 213 8.15 6.89 21.68
N ALA A 214 6.93 6.43 21.37
CA ALA A 214 6.59 5.14 20.78
C ALA A 214 5.35 5.25 19.84
N PRO A 215 5.42 6.07 18.77
CA PRO A 215 4.25 6.40 17.94
C PRO A 215 3.69 5.21 17.15
N GLN A 216 4.41 4.08 17.08
CA GLN A 216 3.89 2.82 16.52
C GLN A 216 2.65 2.28 17.27
N PHE A 217 2.44 2.67 18.53
CA PHE A 217 1.22 2.35 19.29
C PHE A 217 0.00 3.22 18.90
N LEU A 218 0.20 4.27 18.10
CA LEU A 218 -0.86 5.18 17.63
C LEU A 218 -1.26 4.96 16.17
N ILE A 219 -0.62 4.00 15.49
CA ILE A 219 -0.99 3.59 14.13
C ILE A 219 -2.45 3.12 14.14
N LYS A 220 -3.24 3.59 13.17
CA LYS A 220 -4.66 3.28 13.05
C LYS A 220 -4.86 1.88 12.47
N ASP A 221 -5.99 1.25 12.77
CA ASP A 221 -6.42 -0.01 12.15
C ASP A 221 -5.40 -1.17 12.26
N ILE A 222 -4.60 -1.22 13.35
CA ILE A 222 -3.73 -2.37 13.65
C ILE A 222 -4.61 -3.61 13.89
N PRO A 223 -4.38 -4.74 13.20
CA PRO A 223 -5.09 -5.98 13.44
C PRO A 223 -4.92 -6.52 14.88
N ASP A 224 -5.98 -7.07 15.47
CA ASP A 224 -5.87 -7.82 16.74
C ASP A 224 -4.94 -9.06 16.64
N SER A 225 -4.67 -9.55 15.43
CA SER A 225 -3.68 -10.60 15.17
C SER A 225 -2.23 -10.11 15.24
N VAL A 226 -1.98 -8.80 15.12
CA VAL A 226 -0.67 -8.16 15.34
C VAL A 226 -0.51 -7.90 16.84
N VAL A 227 -0.29 -8.99 17.58
CA VAL A 227 -0.11 -8.97 19.04
C VAL A 227 1.31 -8.54 19.44
N TYR A 228 1.46 -8.02 20.66
CA TYR A 228 2.76 -7.57 21.16
C TYR A 228 3.77 -8.73 21.25
N GLY A 229 4.95 -8.49 20.66
CA GLY A 229 6.03 -9.47 20.52
C GLY A 229 5.83 -10.52 19.43
N SER A 230 4.78 -10.42 18.61
CA SER A 230 4.71 -11.16 17.34
C SER A 230 5.79 -10.68 16.35
N GLN A 231 6.15 -11.51 15.38
CA GLN A 231 7.07 -11.11 14.31
C GLN A 231 6.45 -10.00 13.42
N ALA A 232 5.12 -9.95 13.31
CA ALA A 232 4.40 -8.87 12.65
C ALA A 232 4.58 -7.54 13.40
N TRP A 233 4.42 -7.54 14.73
CA TRP A 233 4.63 -6.35 15.56
C TRP A 233 6.06 -5.81 15.43
N ALA A 234 7.08 -6.66 15.50
CA ALA A 234 8.47 -6.25 15.32
C ALA A 234 8.72 -5.58 13.93
N ASN A 235 8.15 -6.16 12.86
CA ASN A 235 8.24 -5.56 11.52
C ASN A 235 7.47 -4.23 11.41
N LEU A 236 6.33 -4.08 12.10
CA LEU A 236 5.59 -2.82 12.19
C LEU A 236 6.39 -1.74 12.92
N CYS A 237 7.07 -2.08 14.02
CA CYS A 237 7.97 -1.16 14.74
C CYS A 237 9.11 -0.67 13.82
N ILE A 238 9.70 -1.56 13.02
CA ILE A 238 10.76 -1.21 12.06
C ILE A 238 10.23 -0.31 10.94
N ALA A 239 9.08 -0.63 10.35
CA ALA A 239 8.44 0.18 9.32
C ALA A 239 8.04 1.57 9.83
N ALA A 240 7.51 1.64 11.06
CA ALA A 240 7.19 2.90 11.73
C ALA A 240 8.46 3.74 11.96
N ALA A 241 9.53 3.12 12.47
CA ALA A 241 10.80 3.81 12.74
C ALA A 241 11.49 4.32 11.46
N ALA A 242 11.29 3.67 10.30
CA ALA A 242 11.75 4.19 9.01
C ALA A 242 11.07 5.52 8.66
N ILE A 243 9.74 5.58 8.75
CA ILE A 243 8.94 6.76 8.42
C ILE A 243 9.20 7.90 9.42
N GLU A 244 9.21 7.60 10.72
CA GLU A 244 9.47 8.57 11.79
C GLU A 244 10.90 9.14 11.73
N ALA A 245 11.88 8.39 11.20
CA ALA A 245 13.24 8.88 10.98
C ALA A 245 13.35 9.94 9.86
N GLU A 246 12.33 10.05 9.00
CA GLU A 246 12.20 11.04 7.92
C GLU A 246 11.18 12.15 8.23
N SER A 247 10.08 11.80 8.90
CA SER A 247 8.95 12.69 9.21
C SER A 247 8.35 12.33 10.58
N PRO A 248 8.89 12.90 11.68
CA PRO A 248 8.39 12.62 13.03
C PRO A 248 6.92 13.03 13.23
N GLY A 249 6.15 12.19 13.91
CA GLY A 249 4.73 12.37 14.18
C GLY A 249 3.82 12.06 13.00
N ARG A 250 4.28 11.26 12.03
CA ARG A 250 3.52 10.92 10.83
C ARG A 250 2.75 9.61 10.98
N VAL A 251 3.34 8.58 11.61
CA VAL A 251 2.74 7.23 11.63
C VAL A 251 1.45 7.14 12.45
N ALA A 252 1.28 8.01 13.46
CA ALA A 252 0.05 8.12 14.23
C ALA A 252 -1.14 8.65 13.40
N ASN A 253 -0.88 9.33 12.27
CA ASN A 253 -1.93 9.74 11.34
C ASN A 253 -2.30 8.62 10.34
N MET A 254 -1.47 7.57 10.22
CA MET A 254 -1.57 6.55 9.18
C MET A 254 -2.25 5.28 9.70
N SER A 255 -2.95 4.58 8.81
CA SER A 255 -3.36 3.19 9.02
C SER A 255 -2.18 2.22 8.92
N PHE A 256 -2.35 1.03 9.49
CA PHE A 256 -1.41 -0.08 9.40
C PHE A 256 -0.95 -0.35 7.96
N ALA A 257 -1.88 -0.35 7.00
CA ALA A 257 -1.59 -0.58 5.59
C ALA A 257 -0.74 0.55 4.99
N GLU A 258 -1.07 1.81 5.26
CA GLU A 258 -0.29 2.96 4.79
C GLU A 258 1.13 2.97 5.36
N VAL A 259 1.33 2.57 6.62
CA VAL A 259 2.68 2.46 7.23
C VAL A 259 3.51 1.43 6.48
N MET A 260 3.00 0.22 6.30
CA MET A 260 3.74 -0.84 5.63
C MET A 260 3.99 -0.57 4.13
N ILE A 261 3.08 0.16 3.45
CA ILE A 261 3.26 0.57 2.05
C ILE A 261 4.24 1.75 1.92
N THR A 262 4.23 2.69 2.87
CA THR A 262 5.11 3.88 2.82
C THR A 262 6.54 3.52 3.16
N ALA A 263 6.77 2.59 4.08
CA ALA A 263 8.09 2.18 4.50
C ALA A 263 8.96 1.60 3.36
N ASP A 264 8.41 0.98 2.30
CA ASP A 264 9.19 0.50 1.14
C ASP A 264 9.74 1.63 0.26
N ALA A 265 9.19 2.84 0.39
CA ALA A 265 9.64 4.05 -0.29
C ALA A 265 10.49 4.98 0.59
N SER A 266 10.49 4.77 1.92
CA SER A 266 11.32 5.48 2.88
C SER A 266 12.75 4.95 2.93
N ARG A 267 13.66 5.73 3.50
CA ARG A 267 15.00 5.27 3.91
C ARG A 267 14.91 4.15 4.94
N ALA A 268 15.96 3.32 5.02
CA ALA A 268 16.07 2.27 6.01
C ALA A 268 15.91 2.81 7.45
N ALA A 269 15.23 2.04 8.30
CA ALA A 269 15.06 2.36 9.71
C ALA A 269 16.42 2.49 10.44
N PRO A 270 16.52 3.33 11.50
CA PRO A 270 17.73 3.41 12.31
C PRO A 270 18.15 2.06 12.89
N GLU A 271 19.45 1.77 12.87
CA GLU A 271 20.02 0.49 13.35
C GLU A 271 19.66 0.20 14.82
N SER A 272 19.62 1.23 15.67
CA SER A 272 19.17 1.12 17.07
C SER A 272 17.68 0.76 17.19
N ALA A 273 16.82 1.23 16.29
CA ALA A 273 15.39 0.87 16.27
C ALA A 273 15.16 -0.56 15.75
N LYS A 274 15.92 -0.99 14.72
CA LYS A 274 15.96 -2.39 14.28
C LYS A 274 16.38 -3.33 15.42
N THR A 275 17.46 -2.96 16.12
CA THR A 275 18.00 -3.73 17.25
C THR A 275 17.02 -3.81 18.40
N ALA A 276 16.39 -2.70 18.79
CA ALA A 276 15.37 -2.65 19.83
C ALA A 276 14.18 -3.59 19.53
N ALA A 277 13.60 -3.50 18.32
CA ALA A 277 12.46 -4.33 17.92
C ALA A 277 12.82 -5.83 17.86
N LEU A 278 14.06 -6.16 17.49
CA LEU A 278 14.59 -7.52 17.47
C LEU A 278 14.78 -8.09 18.90
N LEU A 279 15.31 -7.29 19.84
CA LEU A 279 15.46 -7.68 21.24
C LEU A 279 14.10 -7.87 21.94
N ASP A 280 13.14 -6.95 21.73
CA ASP A 280 11.77 -7.10 22.23
C ASP A 280 11.12 -8.40 21.76
N TRP A 281 11.22 -8.70 20.46
CA TRP A 281 10.73 -9.96 19.91
C TRP A 281 11.45 -11.19 20.50
N ALA A 282 12.76 -11.12 20.67
CA ALA A 282 13.57 -12.23 21.17
C ALA A 282 13.24 -12.58 22.62
N ILE A 283 13.03 -11.58 23.47
CA ILE A 283 12.62 -11.75 24.88
C ILE A 283 11.21 -12.34 24.95
N VAL A 284 10.22 -11.80 24.22
CA VAL A 284 8.83 -12.29 24.24
C VAL A 284 8.70 -13.74 23.72
N ASN A 285 9.60 -14.17 22.82
CA ASN A 285 9.64 -15.52 22.27
C ASN A 285 10.68 -16.44 22.96
N GLY A 286 11.26 -16.01 24.08
CA GLY A 286 12.18 -16.80 24.91
C GLY A 286 13.49 -17.18 24.22
N VAL A 287 13.90 -16.45 23.20
CA VAL A 287 15.22 -16.59 22.57
C VAL A 287 16.32 -16.01 23.45
N LEU A 288 16.00 -14.94 24.18
CA LEU A 288 16.86 -14.28 25.16
C LEU A 288 16.15 -14.17 26.51
N GLU A 289 16.93 -14.11 27.59
CA GLU A 289 16.46 -13.65 28.90
C GLU A 289 16.34 -12.12 28.91
N ALA A 290 15.40 -11.59 29.68
CA ALA A 290 15.24 -10.14 29.84
C ALA A 290 16.39 -9.55 30.68
N LYS A 291 17.06 -8.53 30.14
CA LYS A 291 18.14 -7.76 30.77
C LYS A 291 17.92 -6.27 30.47
N ASP A 292 18.69 -5.39 31.11
CA ASP A 292 18.83 -4.00 30.63
C ASP A 292 19.52 -3.98 29.26
N ASP A 293 19.11 -3.06 28.38
CA ASP A 293 19.62 -2.99 26.99
C ASP A 293 21.14 -2.81 26.90
N ALA A 294 21.74 -2.10 27.86
CA ALA A 294 23.18 -1.90 27.95
C ALA A 294 23.97 -3.18 28.33
N LEU A 295 23.26 -4.27 28.70
CA LEU A 295 23.83 -5.58 29.05
C LEU A 295 23.65 -6.63 27.94
N HIS A 296 22.98 -6.29 26.83
CA HIS A 296 22.88 -7.17 25.67
C HIS A 296 24.12 -7.06 24.79
N GLU A 297 24.96 -8.09 24.84
CA GLU A 297 26.16 -8.17 24.00
C GLU A 297 25.83 -8.52 22.54
N LYS A 298 26.79 -8.35 21.63
CA LYS A 298 26.64 -8.74 20.21
C LYS A 298 26.15 -10.19 20.04
N ALA A 299 26.61 -11.12 20.88
CA ALA A 299 26.19 -12.52 20.81
C ALA A 299 24.68 -12.72 21.09
N ASP A 300 24.06 -11.89 21.93
CA ASP A 300 22.61 -11.89 22.14
C ASP A 300 21.88 -11.41 20.88
N ILE A 301 22.39 -10.35 20.23
CA ILE A 301 21.83 -9.77 18.99
C ILE A 301 21.94 -10.75 17.82
N ASP A 302 23.10 -11.38 17.62
CA ASP A 302 23.32 -12.39 16.58
C ASP A 302 22.38 -13.59 16.81
N THR A 303 22.22 -14.05 18.06
CA THR A 303 21.30 -15.15 18.44
C THR A 303 19.82 -14.79 18.20
N ALA A 304 19.42 -13.56 18.50
CA ALA A 304 18.10 -13.03 18.21
C ALA A 304 17.82 -12.99 16.71
N MET A 305 18.77 -12.48 15.92
CA MET A 305 18.68 -12.38 14.47
C MET A 305 18.55 -13.75 13.80
N ASP A 306 19.34 -14.75 14.21
CA ASP A 306 19.24 -16.13 13.72
C ASP A 306 17.88 -16.77 14.03
N ALA A 307 17.32 -16.51 15.22
CA ALA A 307 16.01 -17.03 15.58
C ALA A 307 14.88 -16.33 14.79
N PHE A 308 14.97 -15.01 14.60
CA PHE A 308 14.01 -14.23 13.82
C PHE A 308 14.00 -14.67 12.35
N ASN A 309 15.18 -14.78 11.75
CA ASN A 309 15.33 -15.23 10.37
C ASN A 309 14.85 -16.69 10.19
N HIS A 310 15.08 -17.59 11.15
CA HIS A 310 14.58 -18.96 11.10
C HIS A 310 13.04 -19.06 11.14
N GLN A 311 12.37 -18.22 11.94
CA GLN A 311 10.90 -18.13 11.91
C GLN A 311 10.43 -17.50 10.59
N LEU A 312 11.06 -16.40 10.17
CA LEU A 312 10.74 -15.71 8.92
C LEU A 312 10.86 -16.62 7.70
N GLU A 313 11.95 -17.36 7.50
CA GLU A 313 12.10 -18.26 6.35
C GLU A 313 11.09 -19.42 6.34
N LYS A 314 10.76 -20.00 7.50
CA LYS A 314 9.67 -21.00 7.62
C LYS A 314 8.32 -20.42 7.16
N LEU A 315 8.01 -19.19 7.58
CA LEU A 315 6.77 -18.50 7.21
C LEU A 315 6.76 -18.09 5.73
N LYS A 316 7.87 -17.54 5.20
CA LYS A 316 8.06 -17.28 3.77
C LYS A 316 7.83 -18.53 2.94
N HIS A 317 8.41 -19.66 3.36
CA HIS A 317 8.23 -20.92 2.65
C HIS A 317 6.75 -21.35 2.63
N ALA A 318 6.03 -21.28 3.75
CA ALA A 318 4.58 -21.51 3.75
C ALA A 318 3.85 -20.57 2.76
N SER A 319 4.08 -19.25 2.84
CA SER A 319 3.44 -18.30 1.93
C SER A 319 3.75 -18.56 0.46
N SER A 320 4.97 -19.00 0.17
CA SER A 320 5.43 -19.31 -1.19
C SER A 320 4.68 -20.46 -1.85
N LEU A 321 4.09 -21.36 -1.05
CA LEU A 321 3.31 -22.52 -1.52
C LEU A 321 1.83 -22.17 -1.79
N LEU A 322 1.31 -21.07 -1.24
CA LEU A 322 -0.10 -20.69 -1.34
C LEU A 322 -0.52 -20.21 -2.74
N GLY A 323 0.43 -19.71 -3.54
CA GLY A 323 0.20 -19.30 -4.91
C GLY A 323 0.20 -20.45 -5.93
N ALA A 324 0.35 -21.71 -5.49
CA ALA A 324 0.40 -22.86 -6.38
C ALA A 324 -1.00 -23.21 -6.92
N PRO A 325 -1.22 -23.22 -8.26
CA PRO A 325 -2.48 -23.68 -8.83
C PRO A 325 -2.62 -25.19 -8.64
N VAL A 326 -3.79 -25.63 -8.17
CA VAL A 326 -4.02 -27.06 -7.90
C VAL A 326 -4.27 -27.84 -9.19
N PRO A 327 -3.53 -28.95 -9.41
CA PRO A 327 -3.66 -29.74 -10.62
C PRO A 327 -5.01 -30.44 -10.65
N THR A 328 -5.78 -30.28 -11.72
CA THR A 328 -6.97 -31.12 -11.96
C THR A 328 -6.66 -32.16 -13.03
N ARG A 329 -7.18 -33.37 -12.85
CA ARG A 329 -7.01 -34.47 -13.82
C ARG A 329 -7.57 -34.10 -15.21
N GLN A 330 -8.64 -33.31 -15.24
CA GLN A 330 -9.23 -32.75 -16.45
C GLN A 330 -8.28 -31.78 -17.18
N GLN A 331 -7.67 -30.82 -16.47
CA GLN A 331 -6.78 -29.84 -17.12
C GLN A 331 -5.53 -30.53 -17.69
N LEU A 332 -4.94 -31.48 -16.95
CA LEU A 332 -3.79 -32.27 -17.40
C LEU A 332 -4.12 -33.09 -18.66
N ALA A 333 -5.29 -33.74 -18.70
CA ALA A 333 -5.76 -34.45 -19.88
C ALA A 333 -6.02 -33.51 -21.08
N LEU A 334 -6.69 -32.37 -20.85
CA LEU A 334 -6.96 -31.38 -21.88
C LEU A 334 -5.70 -30.78 -22.49
N ASP A 335 -4.69 -30.45 -21.68
CA ASP A 335 -3.47 -29.84 -22.20
C ASP A 335 -2.58 -30.85 -22.93
N LEU A 336 -2.50 -32.09 -22.44
CA LEU A 336 -1.86 -33.21 -23.17
C LEU A 336 -2.53 -33.47 -24.53
N LEU A 337 -3.86 -33.41 -24.61
CA LEU A 337 -4.62 -33.53 -25.85
C LEU A 337 -4.37 -32.35 -26.81
N LYS A 338 -4.37 -31.12 -26.31
CA LYS A 338 -4.05 -29.90 -27.09
C LYS A 338 -2.61 -29.89 -27.59
N GLU A 339 -1.66 -30.44 -26.83
CA GLU A 339 -0.27 -30.62 -27.26
C GLU A 339 -0.18 -31.62 -28.42
N LYS A 340 -0.87 -32.75 -28.32
CA LYS A 340 -0.80 -33.83 -29.32
C LYS A 340 -1.55 -33.53 -30.62
N PHE A 341 -2.74 -32.93 -30.54
CA PHE A 341 -3.66 -32.77 -31.68
C PHE A 341 -3.95 -31.30 -32.04
N GLY A 342 -3.36 -30.35 -31.32
CA GLY A 342 -3.55 -28.92 -31.56
C GLY A 342 -4.85 -28.34 -30.97
N LYS A 343 -5.22 -27.15 -31.46
CA LYS A 343 -6.45 -26.44 -31.05
C LYS A 343 -7.48 -26.54 -32.17
N GLY A 344 -8.70 -26.99 -31.85
CA GLY A 344 -9.81 -27.13 -32.80
C GLY A 344 -10.40 -28.54 -32.91
N VAL A 345 -9.79 -29.53 -32.29
CA VAL A 345 -10.37 -30.88 -32.13
C VAL A 345 -11.38 -30.87 -30.98
N PRO A 346 -12.58 -31.48 -31.12
CA PRO A 346 -13.63 -31.45 -30.11
C PRO A 346 -13.36 -32.48 -28.98
N PHE A 347 -12.31 -32.24 -28.18
CA PHE A 347 -11.82 -33.18 -27.16
C PHE A 347 -12.86 -33.61 -26.12
N GLU A 348 -13.86 -32.76 -25.85
CA GLU A 348 -14.89 -32.94 -24.82
C GLU A 348 -16.20 -33.53 -25.38
N GLU A 349 -16.37 -33.62 -26.71
CA GLU A 349 -17.58 -34.16 -27.30
C GLU A 349 -17.66 -35.67 -27.11
N LYS A 350 -18.80 -36.14 -26.57
CA LYS A 350 -19.02 -37.56 -26.27
C LYS A 350 -19.46 -38.33 -27.52
N VAL A 351 -18.47 -38.65 -28.35
CA VAL A 351 -18.63 -39.29 -29.67
C VAL A 351 -18.07 -40.72 -29.76
N LEU A 352 -17.27 -41.17 -28.79
CA LEU A 352 -16.64 -42.49 -28.76
C LEU A 352 -17.55 -43.52 -28.09
N LEU A 353 -17.72 -44.69 -28.71
CA LEU A 353 -18.53 -45.81 -28.24
C LEU A 353 -17.67 -47.08 -28.23
N LYS A 354 -17.78 -47.94 -27.20
CA LYS A 354 -17.18 -49.28 -27.16
C LYS A 354 -18.29 -50.32 -27.42
N PRO A 355 -18.50 -50.80 -28.66
CA PRO A 355 -19.62 -51.69 -28.99
C PRO A 355 -19.47 -53.03 -28.29
N ASN A 356 -20.57 -53.55 -27.73
CA ASN A 356 -20.56 -54.90 -27.17
C ASN A 356 -20.48 -55.94 -28.30
N LYS A 357 -19.31 -56.57 -28.46
CA LYS A 357 -19.07 -57.62 -29.45
C LYS A 357 -19.56 -59.01 -29.04
N THR A 358 -20.06 -59.19 -27.81
CA THR A 358 -20.64 -60.47 -27.37
C THR A 358 -22.12 -60.55 -27.75
N ALA A 359 -22.61 -61.76 -28.06
CA ALA A 359 -23.98 -61.97 -28.53
C ALA A 359 -25.09 -61.68 -27.49
N ASN A 360 -24.73 -61.37 -26.24
CA ASN A 360 -25.69 -61.11 -25.17
C ASN A 360 -26.21 -59.66 -25.21
N LYS A 361 -27.33 -59.46 -25.91
CA LYS A 361 -28.00 -58.16 -26.08
C LYS A 361 -28.49 -57.47 -24.79
N MET A 362 -28.41 -58.13 -23.63
CA MET A 362 -28.79 -57.52 -22.34
C MET A 362 -27.71 -56.58 -21.76
N ILE A 363 -26.46 -56.64 -22.21
CA ILE A 363 -25.39 -55.74 -21.73
C ILE A 363 -25.28 -54.54 -22.69
N PRO A 364 -25.57 -53.30 -22.23
CA PRO A 364 -25.58 -52.11 -23.08
C PRO A 364 -24.17 -51.70 -23.56
N THR A 365 -24.12 -50.96 -24.67
CA THR A 365 -22.88 -50.36 -25.21
C THR A 365 -22.23 -49.44 -24.18
N ARG A 366 -20.93 -49.61 -23.90
CA ARG A 366 -20.21 -48.73 -22.97
C ARG A 366 -19.95 -47.38 -23.66
N GLY A 367 -20.56 -46.31 -23.16
CA GLY A 367 -20.39 -44.95 -23.66
C GLY A 367 -21.64 -44.08 -23.46
N PRO A 368 -21.74 -42.94 -24.17
CA PRO A 368 -20.69 -42.35 -25.00
C PRO A 368 -19.58 -41.68 -24.17
N TYR A 369 -18.37 -41.67 -24.71
CA TYR A 369 -17.17 -41.05 -24.15
C TYR A 369 -16.62 -39.97 -25.07
N SER A 370 -15.87 -39.03 -24.51
CA SER A 370 -15.03 -38.08 -25.22
C SER A 370 -13.56 -38.54 -25.21
N MET A 371 -12.71 -37.89 -26.02
CA MET A 371 -11.25 -38.10 -25.94
C MET A 371 -10.73 -37.73 -24.54
N LEU A 372 -11.30 -36.67 -23.94
CA LEU A 372 -11.01 -36.22 -22.59
C LEU A 372 -11.32 -37.29 -21.54
N ASP A 373 -12.53 -37.87 -21.54
CA ASP A 373 -12.94 -38.88 -20.54
C ASP A 373 -11.92 -40.04 -20.48
N LEU A 374 -11.56 -40.60 -21.65
CA LEU A 374 -10.65 -41.74 -21.74
C LEU A 374 -9.20 -41.35 -21.41
N THR A 375 -8.80 -40.12 -21.72
CA THR A 375 -7.48 -39.58 -21.34
C THR A 375 -7.38 -39.35 -19.83
N MET A 376 -8.45 -38.92 -19.17
CA MET A 376 -8.52 -38.84 -17.69
C MET A 376 -8.50 -40.21 -17.02
N GLN A 377 -9.12 -41.23 -17.63
CA GLN A 377 -9.08 -42.62 -17.15
C GLN A 377 -7.72 -43.29 -17.39
N GLY A 378 -6.96 -42.87 -18.41
CA GLY A 378 -5.79 -43.62 -18.89
C GLY A 378 -6.16 -44.90 -19.64
N GLU A 379 -7.43 -45.07 -20.06
CA GLU A 379 -7.92 -46.24 -20.80
C GLU A 379 -7.21 -46.32 -22.16
N LYS A 380 -6.40 -47.37 -22.36
CA LYS A 380 -5.71 -47.62 -23.61
C LYS A 380 -6.65 -48.29 -24.60
N ILE A 381 -6.89 -47.65 -25.75
CA ILE A 381 -7.88 -48.12 -26.73
C ILE A 381 -7.22 -48.69 -28.00
N ASN A 382 -7.99 -49.51 -28.70
CA ASN A 382 -7.68 -50.07 -30.00
C ASN A 382 -8.82 -49.66 -30.96
N ALA A 383 -8.51 -48.99 -32.07
CA ALA A 383 -9.52 -48.47 -33.00
C ALA A 383 -10.50 -49.55 -33.50
N SER A 384 -10.03 -50.81 -33.65
CA SER A 384 -10.88 -51.94 -34.06
C SER A 384 -11.93 -52.38 -33.02
N GLU A 385 -11.86 -51.88 -31.77
CA GLU A 385 -12.81 -52.15 -30.69
C GLU A 385 -13.75 -50.99 -30.38
N TRP A 386 -13.59 -49.86 -31.05
CA TRP A 386 -14.34 -48.64 -30.79
C TRP A 386 -15.01 -48.13 -32.06
N ALA A 387 -16.00 -47.26 -31.92
CA ALA A 387 -16.70 -46.63 -33.03
C ALA A 387 -16.99 -45.17 -32.70
N LEU A 388 -16.96 -44.32 -33.73
CA LEU A 388 -17.49 -42.96 -33.65
C LEU A 388 -19.02 -42.99 -33.82
N LYS A 389 -19.70 -42.10 -33.10
CA LYS A 389 -21.12 -41.83 -33.26
C LYS A 389 -21.40 -41.34 -34.71
N PRO A 390 -22.47 -41.82 -35.38
CA PRO A 390 -22.80 -41.38 -36.73
C PRO A 390 -22.96 -39.84 -36.80
N GLY A 391 -22.31 -39.23 -37.80
CA GLY A 391 -22.32 -37.79 -38.03
C GLY A 391 -21.20 -36.99 -37.34
N SER A 392 -20.40 -37.60 -36.46
CA SER A 392 -19.25 -36.93 -35.84
C SER A 392 -18.20 -36.48 -36.85
N GLN A 393 -17.53 -35.35 -36.57
CA GLN A 393 -16.50 -34.73 -37.39
C GLN A 393 -15.29 -34.34 -36.51
N GLY A 394 -14.12 -34.15 -37.12
CA GLY A 394 -12.94 -33.60 -36.43
C GLY A 394 -12.22 -34.53 -35.43
N VAL A 395 -12.63 -35.79 -35.31
CA VAL A 395 -11.96 -36.80 -34.45
C VAL A 395 -11.41 -37.94 -35.31
N ASP A 396 -10.10 -38.15 -35.23
CA ASP A 396 -9.40 -39.28 -35.85
C ASP A 396 -9.23 -40.40 -34.80
N LEU A 397 -9.95 -41.51 -34.99
CA LEU A 397 -9.97 -42.63 -34.05
C LEU A 397 -8.66 -43.44 -34.07
N ASP A 398 -8.04 -43.61 -35.24
CA ASP A 398 -6.78 -44.37 -35.37
C ASP A 398 -5.60 -43.59 -34.80
N ALA A 399 -5.52 -42.29 -35.08
CA ALA A 399 -4.52 -41.41 -34.49
C ALA A 399 -4.70 -41.27 -32.96
N PHE A 400 -5.95 -41.26 -32.46
CA PHE A 400 -6.20 -41.27 -31.02
C PHE A 400 -5.84 -42.61 -30.37
N ALA A 401 -6.22 -43.74 -30.97
CA ALA A 401 -5.87 -45.07 -30.46
C ALA A 401 -4.34 -45.26 -30.40
N ALA A 402 -3.63 -44.93 -31.49
CA ALA A 402 -2.17 -44.96 -31.54
C ALA A 402 -1.52 -44.05 -30.48
N PHE A 403 -2.13 -42.90 -30.18
CA PHE A 403 -1.67 -42.02 -29.10
C PHE A 403 -1.86 -42.64 -27.71
N THR A 404 -2.99 -43.31 -27.42
CA THR A 404 -3.22 -43.92 -26.09
C THR A 404 -2.21 -45.02 -25.72
N GLN A 405 -1.56 -45.63 -26.71
CA GLN A 405 -0.53 -46.64 -26.48
C GLN A 405 0.84 -46.04 -26.08
N GLY A 406 1.06 -44.74 -26.33
CA GLY A 406 2.35 -44.07 -26.12
C GLY A 406 2.75 -43.86 -24.65
N PRO A 407 4.06 -43.74 -24.34
CA PRO A 407 4.57 -43.62 -22.96
C PRO A 407 4.25 -42.28 -22.27
N HIS A 408 3.63 -41.35 -23.00
CA HIS A 408 3.15 -40.06 -22.49
C HIS A 408 1.68 -40.12 -22.03
N PHE A 409 0.93 -41.16 -22.39
CA PHE A 409 -0.47 -41.35 -22.02
C PHE A 409 -0.60 -41.94 -20.62
N LYS A 410 -0.31 -41.11 -19.61
CA LYS A 410 -0.25 -41.47 -18.18
C LYS A 410 -0.75 -40.35 -17.27
N VAL A 411 -1.91 -39.79 -17.61
CA VAL A 411 -2.53 -38.71 -16.84
C VAL A 411 -2.88 -39.12 -15.41
N PRO A 412 -3.37 -40.34 -15.10
CA PRO A 412 -3.57 -40.80 -13.72
C PRO A 412 -2.29 -40.67 -12.87
N ASP A 413 -1.19 -41.32 -13.26
CA ASP A 413 0.10 -41.23 -12.56
C ASP A 413 0.56 -39.77 -12.38
N THR A 414 0.39 -38.95 -13.42
CA THR A 414 0.83 -37.54 -13.44
C THR A 414 -0.01 -36.69 -12.49
N PHE A 415 -1.32 -36.92 -12.46
CA PHE A 415 -2.25 -36.30 -11.51
C PHE A 415 -1.96 -36.73 -10.08
N ASP A 416 -1.86 -38.04 -9.81
CA ASP A 416 -1.68 -38.57 -8.46
C ASP A 416 -0.38 -38.11 -7.80
N ASN A 417 0.72 -38.02 -8.57
CA ASN A 417 1.96 -37.42 -8.09
C ASN A 417 1.78 -35.92 -7.81
N ALA A 418 1.18 -35.16 -8.74
CA ALA A 418 1.04 -33.71 -8.60
C ALA A 418 0.09 -33.31 -7.44
N ILE A 419 -1.06 -33.96 -7.30
CA ILE A 419 -2.02 -33.68 -6.22
C ILE A 419 -1.49 -34.12 -4.85
N SER A 420 -0.68 -35.19 -4.79
CA SER A 420 -0.03 -35.61 -3.54
C SER A 420 1.05 -34.62 -3.12
N GLN A 421 1.77 -34.01 -4.05
CA GLN A 421 2.67 -32.87 -3.76
C GLN A 421 1.87 -31.67 -3.24
N THR A 422 0.79 -31.26 -3.92
CA THR A 422 -0.09 -30.17 -3.46
C THR A 422 -0.63 -30.40 -2.04
N ILE A 423 -1.02 -31.63 -1.69
CA ILE A 423 -1.45 -31.98 -0.33
C ILE A 423 -0.29 -31.88 0.66
N SER A 424 0.94 -32.27 0.29
CA SER A 424 2.14 -32.10 1.12
C SER A 424 2.51 -30.63 1.34
N ASP A 425 2.39 -29.80 0.30
CA ASP A 425 2.66 -28.37 0.35
C ASP A 425 1.64 -27.67 1.28
N TYR A 426 0.36 -28.02 1.13
CA TYR A 426 -0.73 -27.54 1.99
C TYR A 426 -0.56 -28.00 3.46
N LYS A 427 -0.10 -29.23 3.71
CA LYS A 427 0.27 -29.68 5.07
C LYS A 427 1.38 -28.83 5.67
N THR A 428 2.38 -28.46 4.86
CA THR A 428 3.51 -27.59 5.26
C THR A 428 3.04 -26.17 5.61
N VAL A 429 2.15 -25.60 4.79
CA VAL A 429 1.45 -24.33 5.07
C VAL A 429 0.78 -24.36 6.44
N LYS A 430 -0.09 -25.34 6.68
CA LYS A 430 -0.88 -25.43 7.92
C LYS A 430 0.00 -25.69 9.15
N LYS A 431 1.11 -26.41 9.01
CA LYS A 431 2.10 -26.59 10.09
C LYS A 431 2.71 -25.26 10.53
N TYR A 432 3.24 -24.46 9.60
CA TYR A 432 3.89 -23.19 9.97
C TYR A 432 2.88 -22.09 10.36
N SER A 433 1.68 -22.09 9.79
CA SER A 433 0.54 -21.30 10.26
C SER A 433 0.19 -21.62 11.73
N THR A 434 0.05 -22.90 12.08
CA THR A 434 -0.25 -23.33 13.45
C THR A 434 0.87 -22.94 14.43
N LEU A 435 2.14 -23.09 14.03
CA LEU A 435 3.29 -22.66 14.83
C LEU A 435 3.32 -21.13 15.06
N ASN A 436 2.93 -20.33 14.07
CA ASN A 436 2.84 -18.87 14.21
C ASN A 436 1.74 -18.47 15.19
N ALA A 437 0.56 -19.09 15.07
CA ALA A 437 -0.55 -18.87 16.00
C ALA A 437 -0.17 -19.23 17.44
N LEU A 438 0.53 -20.37 17.64
CA LEU A 438 1.08 -20.76 18.94
C LEU A 438 2.10 -19.75 19.46
N ALA A 439 3.00 -19.24 18.60
CA ALA A 439 3.99 -18.21 18.95
C ALA A 439 3.36 -16.84 19.29
N ASN A 440 2.12 -16.59 18.87
CA ASN A 440 1.39 -15.35 19.17
C ASN A 440 0.52 -15.45 20.45
N LEU A 441 0.35 -16.63 21.07
CA LEU A 441 -0.44 -16.75 22.30
C LEU A 441 0.18 -16.03 23.51
N PRO A 442 -0.63 -15.67 24.54
CA PRO A 442 -0.13 -15.20 25.83
C PRO A 442 0.79 -16.22 26.54
N PRO A 443 1.72 -15.78 27.42
CA PRO A 443 2.73 -16.65 28.03
C PRO A 443 2.18 -17.88 28.75
N ASP A 444 1.07 -17.74 29.47
CA ASP A 444 0.49 -18.83 30.24
C ASP A 444 -0.16 -19.88 29.33
N ASP A 445 -0.82 -19.46 28.26
CA ASP A 445 -1.42 -20.35 27.28
C ASP A 445 -0.37 -21.05 26.41
N LYS A 446 0.72 -20.35 26.06
CA LYS A 446 1.96 -20.96 25.51
C LYS A 446 2.49 -22.06 26.42
N ASN A 447 2.68 -21.77 27.71
CA ASN A 447 3.16 -22.75 28.68
C ASN A 447 2.19 -23.93 28.84
N ASN A 448 0.89 -23.68 28.91
CA ASN A 448 -0.14 -24.71 29.04
C ASN A 448 -0.16 -25.70 27.85
N LEU A 449 0.05 -25.23 26.62
CA LEU A 449 0.15 -26.10 25.44
C LEU A 449 1.53 -26.76 25.30
N ARG A 450 2.61 -26.08 25.73
CA ARG A 450 4.00 -26.59 25.65
C ARG A 450 4.35 -27.59 26.76
N LEU A 451 3.67 -27.55 27.91
CA LEU A 451 3.99 -28.36 29.08
C LEU A 451 2.85 -29.28 29.54
N GLY A 452 1.57 -28.89 29.37
CA GLY A 452 0.45 -29.70 29.82
C GLY A 452 0.11 -30.88 28.89
N LYS A 453 -0.50 -31.93 29.46
CA LYS A 453 -0.99 -33.14 28.76
C LYS A 453 -2.11 -32.77 27.80
N LEU A 454 -1.97 -33.17 26.53
CA LEU A 454 -2.89 -32.80 25.44
C LEU A 454 -3.84 -33.95 25.05
N ASN A 455 -5.11 -33.62 24.81
CA ASN A 455 -6.10 -34.47 24.15
C ASN A 455 -6.80 -33.69 23.02
N PHE A 456 -7.19 -34.37 21.94
CA PHE A 456 -7.63 -33.75 20.68
C PHE A 456 -9.06 -34.18 20.33
N TYR A 457 -9.92 -33.21 20.05
CA TYR A 457 -11.34 -33.43 19.78
C TYR A 457 -11.76 -32.72 18.49
N LYS A 458 -12.75 -33.29 17.79
CA LYS A 458 -13.28 -32.75 16.54
C LYS A 458 -14.80 -32.85 16.52
N GLU A 459 -15.46 -31.81 16.04
CA GLU A 459 -16.90 -31.81 15.85
C GLU A 459 -17.27 -32.50 14.52
N LYS A 460 -18.27 -33.37 14.55
CA LYS A 460 -18.76 -34.15 13.40
C LYS A 460 -20.29 -34.16 13.38
N SER A 461 -20.87 -34.12 12.18
CA SER A 461 -22.31 -34.27 11.98
C SER A 461 -22.64 -35.51 11.18
N TYR A 462 -23.56 -36.29 11.73
CA TYR A 462 -24.07 -37.54 11.19
C TYR A 462 -25.53 -37.40 10.78
N ARG A 463 -25.88 -38.01 9.65
CA ARG A 463 -27.25 -38.13 9.17
C ARG A 463 -27.84 -39.44 9.70
N VAL A 464 -28.96 -39.34 10.41
CA VAL A 464 -29.73 -40.46 10.95
C VAL A 464 -30.65 -41.00 9.86
N SER A 465 -30.60 -42.30 9.62
CA SER A 465 -31.53 -42.93 8.68
C SER A 465 -32.92 -43.11 9.31
N TRP A 466 -33.97 -42.89 8.52
CA TRP A 466 -35.35 -43.25 8.88
C TRP A 466 -35.63 -44.76 8.76
N VAL A 467 -34.71 -45.53 8.17
CA VAL A 467 -34.80 -46.98 8.02
C VAL A 467 -34.31 -47.67 9.30
N PRO A 468 -35.13 -48.50 9.97
CA PRO A 468 -34.69 -49.25 11.14
C PRO A 468 -33.45 -50.10 10.86
N LEU A 469 -32.51 -50.15 11.81
CA LEU A 469 -31.20 -50.83 11.73
C LEU A 469 -30.18 -50.24 10.73
N ALA A 470 -30.52 -49.21 9.96
CA ALA A 470 -29.52 -48.47 9.19
C ALA A 470 -28.74 -47.51 10.11
N GLY A 471 -27.40 -47.58 10.07
CA GLY A 471 -26.52 -46.79 10.91
C GLY A 471 -26.50 -45.29 10.57
N GLU A 472 -26.04 -44.49 11.53
CA GLU A 472 -25.73 -43.07 11.33
C GLU A 472 -24.61 -42.90 10.30
N THR A 473 -24.78 -41.98 9.34
CA THR A 473 -23.82 -41.75 8.24
C THR A 473 -23.13 -40.41 8.40
N LEU A 474 -21.80 -40.40 8.54
CA LEU A 474 -21.00 -39.18 8.61
C LEU A 474 -21.11 -38.40 7.29
N PHE A 475 -21.47 -37.12 7.33
CA PHE A 475 -21.57 -36.27 6.13
C PHE A 475 -20.91 -34.89 6.25
N HIS A 476 -20.66 -34.42 7.48
CA HIS A 476 -19.86 -33.22 7.71
C HIS A 476 -18.90 -33.42 8.88
N THR A 477 -17.72 -32.80 8.78
CA THR A 477 -16.67 -32.83 9.79
C THR A 477 -16.09 -31.42 9.88
N SER A 478 -16.11 -30.83 11.08
CA SER A 478 -15.73 -29.44 11.31
C SER A 478 -14.27 -29.19 10.99
N LYS A 479 -13.96 -28.02 10.43
CA LYS A 479 -12.58 -27.57 10.16
C LYS A 479 -11.91 -26.96 11.41
N LYS A 480 -12.62 -26.92 12.54
CA LYS A 480 -12.09 -26.52 13.85
C LYS A 480 -11.66 -27.76 14.64
N ILE A 481 -10.49 -27.71 15.25
CA ILE A 481 -10.00 -28.75 16.16
C ILE A 481 -9.96 -28.17 17.57
N LEU A 482 -10.51 -28.91 18.53
CA LEU A 482 -10.48 -28.53 19.95
C LEU A 482 -9.35 -29.31 20.63
N VAL A 483 -8.43 -28.62 21.30
CA VAL A 483 -7.35 -29.22 22.08
C VAL A 483 -7.57 -28.88 23.54
N THR A 484 -7.73 -29.89 24.39
CA THR A 484 -7.62 -29.69 25.84
C THR A 484 -6.17 -29.84 26.27
N THR A 485 -5.81 -29.13 27.33
CA THR A 485 -4.58 -29.37 28.07
C THR A 485 -4.87 -29.45 29.56
N LYS A 486 -4.29 -30.45 30.24
CA LYS A 486 -4.18 -30.50 31.71
C LYS A 486 -2.75 -30.16 32.10
N ASN A 487 -2.56 -29.10 32.90
CA ASN A 487 -1.26 -28.67 33.40
C ASN A 487 -1.38 -28.31 34.89
N GLN A 488 -0.71 -29.05 35.77
CA GLN A 488 -0.77 -28.82 37.22
C GLN A 488 -2.23 -28.72 37.71
N GLU A 489 -3.02 -29.76 37.43
CA GLU A 489 -4.47 -29.87 37.71
C GLU A 489 -5.38 -28.95 36.88
N ASN A 490 -4.89 -27.81 36.39
CA ASN A 490 -5.68 -26.85 35.60
C ASN A 490 -6.01 -27.41 34.21
N LEU A 491 -7.30 -27.56 33.93
CA LEU A 491 -7.82 -27.88 32.60
C LEU A 491 -8.07 -26.57 31.81
N SER A 492 -7.57 -26.49 30.59
CA SER A 492 -7.89 -25.42 29.63
C SER A 492 -8.20 -26.03 28.25
N THR A 493 -9.13 -25.41 27.52
CA THR A 493 -9.51 -25.84 26.17
C THR A 493 -9.21 -24.73 25.17
N TYR A 494 -8.70 -25.09 23.99
CA TYR A 494 -8.37 -24.17 22.91
C TYR A 494 -9.02 -24.64 21.62
N GLU A 495 -9.63 -23.71 20.89
CA GLU A 495 -10.12 -23.92 19.54
C GLU A 495 -9.04 -23.46 18.55
N PHE A 496 -8.56 -24.41 17.74
CA PHE A 496 -7.72 -24.19 16.58
C PHE A 496 -8.64 -24.05 15.37
N ASP A 497 -8.87 -22.82 14.92
CA ASP A 497 -9.56 -22.51 13.67
C ASP A 497 -8.56 -22.75 12.54
N THR A 498 -8.62 -23.93 11.92
CA THR A 498 -7.61 -24.33 10.94
C THR A 498 -7.80 -23.64 9.59
N GLU A 499 -8.95 -23.02 9.30
CA GLU A 499 -9.17 -22.22 8.10
C GLU A 499 -8.41 -20.90 8.24
N LYS A 500 -8.74 -20.14 9.29
CA LYS A 500 -8.15 -18.83 9.61
C LYS A 500 -6.76 -18.92 10.21
N GLY A 501 -6.31 -20.12 10.57
CA GLY A 501 -5.05 -20.37 11.26
C GLY A 501 -4.92 -19.62 12.59
N THR A 502 -6.01 -19.48 13.34
CA THR A 502 -6.03 -18.80 14.65
C THR A 502 -6.28 -19.79 15.79
N ILE A 503 -5.79 -19.45 16.99
CA ILE A 503 -6.00 -20.24 18.20
C ILE A 503 -6.65 -19.33 19.25
N ARG A 504 -7.75 -19.78 19.86
CA ARG A 504 -8.45 -19.05 20.92
C ARG A 504 -8.78 -19.97 22.09
N LYS A 505 -8.65 -19.47 23.32
CA LYS A 505 -9.08 -20.18 24.53
C LYS A 505 -10.62 -20.21 24.59
N VAL A 506 -11.19 -21.36 24.94
CA VAL A 506 -12.65 -21.58 25.00
C VAL A 506 -13.05 -22.27 26.31
N GLY A 507 -14.32 -22.14 26.69
CA GLY A 507 -14.83 -22.74 27.93
C GLY A 507 -14.81 -24.27 27.88
N ASN A 508 -14.24 -24.90 28.91
CA ASN A 508 -14.07 -26.36 29.00
C ASN A 508 -15.38 -27.16 28.84
N SER A 509 -16.53 -26.54 29.13
CA SER A 509 -17.86 -27.12 28.95
C SER A 509 -18.19 -27.52 27.50
N ILE A 510 -17.45 -27.01 26.51
CA ILE A 510 -17.61 -27.40 25.11
C ILE A 510 -17.33 -28.90 24.88
N ILE A 511 -16.33 -29.47 25.57
CA ILE A 511 -15.94 -30.89 25.44
C ILE A 511 -16.95 -31.81 26.14
N THR A 512 -17.61 -31.31 27.19
CA THR A 512 -18.67 -32.02 27.92
C THR A 512 -20.08 -31.76 27.35
N ARG A 513 -20.18 -31.17 26.16
CA ARG A 513 -21.47 -30.93 25.48
C ARG A 513 -21.99 -32.25 24.90
N GLY A 514 -23.17 -32.69 25.35
CA GLY A 514 -23.83 -33.88 24.77
C GLY A 514 -24.27 -33.69 23.31
N ASP A 515 -24.63 -34.81 22.66
CA ASP A 515 -25.18 -34.89 21.30
C ASP A 515 -26.24 -33.79 21.06
N GLN A 516 -25.99 -32.91 20.09
CA GLN A 516 -27.01 -31.99 19.60
C GLN A 516 -27.75 -32.65 18.44
N LYS A 517 -29.09 -32.57 18.42
CA LYS A 517 -29.93 -33.24 17.43
C LYS A 517 -30.89 -32.25 16.79
N ILE A 518 -30.88 -32.15 15.46
CA ILE A 518 -31.71 -31.22 14.68
C ILE A 518 -32.24 -31.98 13.46
N ALA A 519 -33.55 -32.24 13.41
CA ALA A 519 -34.19 -33.06 12.38
C ALA A 519 -33.50 -34.42 12.19
N ASP A 520 -32.91 -34.68 11.02
CA ASP A 520 -32.15 -35.88 10.67
C ASP A 520 -30.64 -35.79 10.97
N GLU A 521 -30.16 -34.69 11.57
CA GLU A 521 -28.75 -34.47 11.92
C GLU A 521 -28.47 -34.68 13.42
N VAL A 522 -27.34 -35.34 13.72
CA VAL A 522 -26.75 -35.45 15.06
C VAL A 522 -25.30 -34.96 15.03
N THR A 523 -25.01 -33.92 15.82
CA THR A 523 -23.68 -33.32 15.94
C THR A 523 -23.01 -33.74 17.25
N ARG A 524 -21.84 -34.37 17.14
CA ARG A 524 -21.01 -34.84 18.26
C ARG A 524 -19.65 -34.15 18.30
N ILE A 525 -19.08 -34.06 19.51
CA ILE A 525 -17.66 -33.76 19.69
C ILE A 525 -16.98 -35.06 20.11
N GLU A 526 -16.06 -35.54 19.28
CA GLU A 526 -15.39 -36.84 19.45
C GLU A 526 -13.90 -36.65 19.67
N GLU A 527 -13.33 -37.39 20.64
CA GLU A 527 -11.88 -37.49 20.78
C GLU A 527 -11.30 -38.29 19.61
N PHE A 528 -10.22 -37.81 18.99
CA PHE A 528 -9.48 -38.54 17.98
C PHE A 528 -8.03 -38.76 18.42
N SER A 529 -7.51 -39.96 18.16
CA SER A 529 -6.09 -40.24 18.35
C SER A 529 -5.30 -39.81 17.11
N THR A 530 -4.29 -38.98 17.32
CA THR A 530 -3.22 -38.69 16.35
C THR A 530 -2.51 -39.99 15.95
N PHE A 531 -2.25 -40.21 14.66
CA PHE A 531 -2.02 -41.56 14.15
C PHE A 531 -0.55 -42.00 14.18
N GLY A 532 -0.07 -42.54 15.31
CA GLY A 532 1.19 -43.28 15.32
C GLY A 532 1.74 -43.71 16.69
N SER A 533 2.42 -44.86 16.71
CA SER A 533 3.03 -45.45 17.92
C SER A 533 4.33 -44.80 18.41
N LYS A 534 4.72 -43.64 17.87
CA LYS A 534 6.01 -42.98 18.15
C LYS A 534 5.95 -41.84 19.19
N ARG A 535 4.77 -41.49 19.74
CA ARG A 535 4.52 -40.13 20.28
C ARG A 535 3.70 -40.06 21.58
N ASP A 536 3.93 -40.95 22.56
CA ASP A 536 3.23 -40.92 23.85
C ASP A 536 3.44 -39.65 24.69
N TYR A 537 4.52 -38.89 24.46
CA TYR A 537 4.85 -37.69 25.25
C TYR A 537 3.77 -36.58 25.20
N ILE A 538 2.93 -36.49 24.15
CA ILE A 538 1.84 -35.49 24.12
C ILE A 538 0.80 -35.76 25.21
N LYS A 539 0.68 -37.02 25.65
CA LYS A 539 -0.23 -37.46 26.72
C LYS A 539 0.41 -37.34 28.13
N GLN A 540 1.60 -36.74 28.22
CA GLN A 540 2.36 -36.50 29.46
C GLN A 540 2.49 -35.01 29.75
N GLU A 541 2.59 -34.65 31.03
CA GLU A 541 2.92 -33.30 31.51
C GLU A 541 4.45 -33.14 31.66
N ASN A 542 4.98 -31.95 31.40
CA ASN A 542 6.40 -31.54 31.55
C ASN A 542 7.45 -32.45 30.86
N PRO A 543 7.34 -32.70 29.53
CA PRO A 543 8.35 -33.47 28.77
C PRO A 543 9.68 -32.71 28.64
N LEU A 544 10.79 -33.43 28.46
CA LEU A 544 12.10 -32.84 28.18
C LEU A 544 12.11 -32.07 26.85
N GLU A 545 11.33 -32.53 25.88
CA GLU A 545 11.09 -31.91 24.57
C GLU A 545 10.28 -30.60 24.66
N GLY A 546 9.74 -30.27 25.83
CA GLY A 546 8.91 -29.09 26.10
C GLY A 546 9.68 -27.90 26.68
N PHE A 547 10.96 -28.02 27.05
CA PHE A 547 11.65 -26.97 27.80
C PHE A 547 12.05 -25.75 26.96
N ASN A 548 12.39 -25.90 25.67
CA ASN A 548 12.74 -24.76 24.82
C ASN A 548 11.53 -23.82 24.65
N PRO A 549 11.57 -22.55 25.11
CA PRO A 549 10.43 -21.65 25.04
C PRO A 549 10.15 -21.12 23.63
N ASN A 550 11.15 -21.08 22.74
CA ASN A 550 10.94 -20.68 21.34
C ASN A 550 10.21 -21.79 20.58
N LEU A 551 8.95 -21.54 20.21
CA LEU A 551 8.07 -22.57 19.65
C LEU A 551 8.47 -23.02 18.23
N PHE A 552 9.19 -22.18 17.46
CA PHE A 552 9.74 -22.55 16.14
C PHE A 552 11.02 -23.42 16.21
N LYS A 553 11.56 -23.61 17.42
CA LYS A 553 12.65 -24.52 17.79
C LYS A 553 12.23 -25.54 18.88
N ASN A 554 10.93 -25.64 19.22
CA ASN A 554 10.39 -26.56 20.21
C ASN A 554 9.78 -27.80 19.55
N LEU A 555 10.26 -29.00 19.91
CA LEU A 555 9.80 -30.26 19.32
C LEU A 555 8.32 -30.52 19.62
N ARG A 556 7.85 -30.36 20.87
CA ARG A 556 6.42 -30.56 21.21
C ARG A 556 5.49 -29.63 20.44
N ALA A 557 5.90 -28.37 20.21
CA ALA A 557 5.14 -27.42 19.41
C ALA A 557 5.05 -27.83 17.93
N GLU A 558 6.16 -28.30 17.34
CA GLU A 558 6.13 -28.89 15.99
C GLU A 558 5.23 -30.13 15.93
N TYR A 559 5.24 -30.97 16.97
CA TYR A 559 4.41 -32.18 17.05
C TYR A 559 2.93 -31.88 17.30
N LEU A 560 2.60 -30.82 18.04
CA LEU A 560 1.24 -30.27 18.14
C LEU A 560 0.77 -29.75 16.77
N ALA A 561 1.61 -29.01 16.05
CA ALA A 561 1.28 -28.56 14.70
C ALA A 561 1.11 -29.74 13.71
N ASP A 562 1.98 -30.76 13.75
CA ASP A 562 1.79 -32.02 13.01
C ASP A 562 0.42 -32.64 13.32
N SER A 563 0.03 -32.71 14.60
CA SER A 563 -1.23 -33.29 15.08
C SER A 563 -2.48 -32.55 14.57
N ILE A 564 -2.43 -31.22 14.54
CA ILE A 564 -3.48 -30.36 13.96
C ILE A 564 -3.61 -30.61 12.45
N VAL A 565 -2.48 -30.80 11.75
CA VAL A 565 -2.43 -31.06 10.31
C VAL A 565 -2.89 -32.47 9.95
N GLU A 566 -2.57 -33.49 10.76
CA GLU A 566 -3.14 -34.85 10.65
C GLU A 566 -4.64 -34.88 10.93
N GLY A 567 -5.14 -33.98 11.78
CA GLY A 567 -6.56 -33.83 12.05
C GLY A 567 -7.38 -33.25 10.88
N LEU A 568 -6.77 -32.89 9.74
CA LEU A 568 -7.46 -32.35 8.57
C LEU A 568 -7.88 -33.46 7.60
N ASP A 569 -9.13 -33.41 7.11
CA ASP A 569 -9.58 -34.25 6.01
C ASP A 569 -9.12 -33.62 4.68
N LEU A 570 -8.03 -34.15 4.14
CA LEU A 570 -7.40 -33.67 2.90
C LEU A 570 -7.59 -34.63 1.73
N ASP A 571 -8.15 -35.83 1.93
CA ASP A 571 -8.44 -36.76 0.83
C ASP A 571 -9.63 -36.28 -0.01
N ALA A 572 -10.55 -35.50 0.58
CA ALA A 572 -11.55 -34.74 -0.16
C ALA A 572 -10.95 -33.76 -1.20
N ILE A 573 -9.72 -33.24 -0.98
CA ILE A 573 -9.01 -32.43 -2.00
C ILE A 573 -8.67 -33.29 -3.22
N ARG A 574 -8.14 -34.51 -3.01
CA ARG A 574 -7.82 -35.44 -4.11
C ARG A 574 -9.08 -35.81 -4.88
N GLN A 575 -10.18 -36.12 -4.19
CA GLN A 575 -11.46 -36.47 -4.81
C GLN A 575 -12.01 -35.31 -5.67
N GLN A 576 -12.00 -34.07 -5.15
CA GLN A 576 -12.46 -32.90 -5.90
C GLN A 576 -11.57 -32.59 -7.11
N ALA A 577 -10.24 -32.67 -6.97
CA ALA A 577 -9.30 -32.37 -8.05
C ALA A 577 -9.25 -33.45 -9.15
N ALA A 578 -9.63 -34.69 -8.83
CA ALA A 578 -9.73 -35.78 -9.81
C ALA A 578 -10.91 -35.57 -10.80
N GLY A 579 -12.00 -34.95 -10.35
CA GLY A 579 -13.27 -34.92 -11.10
C GLY A 579 -13.85 -36.33 -11.33
N SER A 580 -15.00 -36.44 -11.99
CA SER A 580 -15.64 -37.73 -12.29
C SER A 580 -15.73 -38.01 -13.79
N THR A 581 -15.37 -39.23 -14.16
CA THR A 581 -15.53 -39.79 -15.52
C THR A 581 -16.81 -40.62 -15.62
N PRO A 582 -17.29 -40.99 -16.83
CA PRO A 582 -18.58 -41.66 -17.02
C PRO A 582 -18.70 -43.07 -16.42
N ASP A 583 -17.62 -43.65 -15.88
CA ASP A 583 -17.64 -44.93 -15.17
C ASP A 583 -17.53 -44.76 -13.66
N GLU A 584 -16.68 -43.86 -13.17
CA GLU A 584 -16.65 -43.48 -11.75
C GLU A 584 -18.03 -42.95 -11.32
N HIS A 585 -18.73 -42.23 -12.20
CA HIS A 585 -20.11 -41.77 -11.98
C HIS A 585 -21.18 -42.88 -12.07
N ARG A 586 -20.82 -44.11 -12.47
CA ARG A 586 -21.69 -45.31 -12.40
C ARG A 586 -21.45 -46.13 -11.12
N GLU A 587 -20.27 -45.99 -10.51
CA GLU A 587 -19.90 -46.68 -9.27
C GLU A 587 -20.15 -45.82 -8.02
N ALA A 588 -20.05 -44.49 -8.14
CA ALA A 588 -20.30 -43.55 -7.04
C ALA A 588 -21.80 -43.23 -6.85
N VAL A 589 -22.29 -43.42 -5.63
CA VAL A 589 -23.58 -42.87 -5.17
C VAL A 589 -23.42 -41.36 -4.91
N ALA A 590 -24.47 -40.58 -5.21
CA ALA A 590 -24.40 -39.13 -5.36
C ALA A 590 -23.88 -38.36 -4.13
N GLY A 591 -22.95 -37.43 -4.39
CA GLY A 591 -22.53 -36.39 -3.45
C GLY A 591 -22.30 -35.06 -4.19
N THR A 592 -22.82 -33.96 -3.66
CA THR A 592 -22.69 -32.63 -4.27
C THR A 592 -21.35 -31.99 -3.86
N ILE A 593 -20.34 -32.08 -4.72
CA ILE A 593 -18.99 -31.58 -4.45
C ILE A 593 -18.94 -30.05 -4.65
N GLY A 594 -19.18 -29.31 -3.55
CA GLY A 594 -19.10 -27.85 -3.49
C GLY A 594 -17.67 -27.29 -3.37
N ASN A 595 -17.54 -25.98 -3.10
CA ASN A 595 -16.28 -25.22 -3.11
C ASN A 595 -15.27 -25.54 -1.99
N PHE A 596 -15.32 -26.73 -1.38
CA PHE A 596 -14.51 -27.17 -0.24
C PHE A 596 -13.02 -26.81 -0.37
N PHE A 597 -12.42 -27.02 -1.54
CA PHE A 597 -11.02 -26.67 -1.78
C PHE A 597 -10.68 -25.18 -1.61
N LEU A 598 -11.59 -24.27 -1.96
CA LEU A 598 -11.33 -22.82 -1.93
C LEU A 598 -11.27 -22.29 -0.49
N ASP A 599 -12.18 -22.76 0.38
CA ASP A 599 -12.30 -22.30 1.77
C ASP A 599 -11.13 -22.76 2.66
N LEU A 600 -10.39 -23.77 2.21
CA LEU A 600 -9.29 -24.39 2.96
C LEU A 600 -8.00 -23.56 2.96
N ILE A 601 -7.77 -22.68 1.99
CA ILE A 601 -6.49 -22.01 1.75
C ILE A 601 -6.34 -20.73 2.60
N PRO A 602 -5.38 -20.63 3.55
CA PRO A 602 -5.00 -19.36 4.17
C PRO A 602 -4.47 -18.39 3.11
N LEU A 603 -4.58 -17.09 3.34
CA LEU A 603 -4.32 -16.03 2.37
C LEU A 603 -5.20 -16.10 1.10
N ARG A 604 -6.23 -16.96 0.98
CA ARG A 604 -6.98 -17.01 -0.30
C ARG A 604 -7.67 -15.69 -0.63
N SER A 605 -8.38 -15.07 0.31
CA SER A 605 -9.04 -13.79 0.04
C SER A 605 -8.01 -12.71 -0.26
N ALA A 606 -6.90 -12.67 0.47
CA ALA A 606 -5.74 -11.82 0.19
C ALA A 606 -5.21 -12.00 -1.25
N ILE A 607 -4.86 -13.23 -1.64
CA ILE A 607 -4.32 -13.56 -2.96
C ILE A 607 -5.33 -13.24 -4.07
N VAL A 608 -6.62 -13.52 -3.87
CA VAL A 608 -7.68 -13.23 -4.84
C VAL A 608 -7.93 -11.72 -4.97
N ASN A 609 -7.98 -10.99 -3.86
CA ASN A 609 -8.14 -9.52 -3.87
C ASN A 609 -6.91 -8.86 -4.51
N LEU A 610 -5.68 -9.28 -4.17
CA LEU A 610 -4.45 -8.82 -4.82
C LEU A 610 -4.39 -9.19 -6.32
N SER A 611 -4.86 -10.38 -6.72
CA SER A 611 -4.89 -10.78 -8.14
C SER A 611 -5.97 -10.06 -8.96
N ASN A 612 -7.02 -9.58 -8.31
CA ASN A 612 -8.15 -8.89 -8.94
C ASN A 612 -7.98 -7.34 -8.92
N GLY A 613 -6.88 -6.82 -8.37
CA GLY A 613 -6.63 -5.37 -8.27
C GLY A 613 -7.31 -4.70 -7.07
N HIS A 614 -7.95 -5.44 -6.17
CA HIS A 614 -8.50 -4.93 -4.91
C HIS A 614 -7.38 -4.76 -3.87
N TYR A 615 -6.40 -3.89 -4.14
CA TYR A 615 -5.16 -3.82 -3.35
C TYR A 615 -5.38 -3.43 -1.88
N LYS A 616 -6.42 -2.64 -1.57
CA LYS A 616 -6.78 -2.29 -0.20
C LYS A 616 -7.19 -3.53 0.62
N ASP A 617 -8.20 -4.25 0.13
CA ASP A 617 -8.74 -5.45 0.78
C ASP A 617 -7.74 -6.61 0.74
N GLY A 618 -6.95 -6.70 -0.35
CA GLY A 618 -5.89 -7.68 -0.52
C GLY A 618 -4.71 -7.46 0.42
N PHE A 619 -4.32 -6.21 0.68
CA PHE A 619 -3.29 -5.90 1.66
C PHE A 619 -3.78 -6.13 3.08
N SER A 620 -5.01 -5.71 3.41
CA SER A 620 -5.58 -5.95 4.74
C SER A 620 -5.68 -7.44 5.03
N ASP A 621 -6.26 -8.22 4.12
CA ASP A 621 -6.40 -9.67 4.28
C ASP A 621 -5.04 -10.36 4.45
N LEU A 622 -4.01 -9.91 3.72
CA LEU A 622 -2.66 -10.49 3.83
C LEU A 622 -2.00 -10.22 5.20
N ALA A 623 -2.30 -9.07 5.80
CA ALA A 623 -1.84 -8.70 7.13
C ALA A 623 -2.68 -9.31 8.27
N PHE A 624 -3.96 -9.59 8.02
CA PHE A 624 -4.85 -10.26 8.97
C PHE A 624 -4.55 -11.75 9.15
N ASP A 625 -3.86 -12.40 8.20
CA ASP A 625 -3.76 -13.86 8.12
C ASP A 625 -2.65 -14.50 8.99
N ALA A 626 -2.81 -15.80 9.23
CA ALA A 626 -2.07 -16.62 10.17
C ALA A 626 -0.56 -16.73 9.95
N LEU A 627 -0.04 -16.38 8.78
CA LEU A 627 1.41 -16.38 8.53
C LEU A 627 2.10 -15.10 9.00
N GLY A 628 1.39 -14.00 9.29
CA GLY A 628 1.95 -12.77 9.85
C GLY A 628 3.08 -12.14 9.03
N LEU A 629 3.16 -12.45 7.73
CA LEU A 629 4.17 -11.91 6.83
C LEU A 629 3.75 -10.52 6.36
N LEU A 630 4.38 -9.49 6.89
CA LEU A 630 4.17 -8.15 6.37
C LEU A 630 4.96 -8.02 5.06
N THR A 631 4.26 -7.84 3.94
CA THR A 631 4.87 -7.75 2.60
C THR A 631 4.41 -6.48 1.90
N ALA A 632 5.35 -5.66 1.45
CA ALA A 632 5.04 -4.61 0.47
C ALA A 632 5.15 -5.23 -0.94
N GLY A 633 4.10 -5.05 -1.75
CA GLY A 633 4.08 -5.44 -3.17
C GLY A 633 4.23 -6.95 -3.47
N VAL A 634 3.11 -7.67 -3.61
CA VAL A 634 3.09 -9.04 -4.14
C VAL A 634 2.57 -9.05 -5.57
N GLY A 635 3.45 -9.37 -6.52
CA GLY A 635 3.08 -9.71 -7.89
C GLY A 635 3.66 -11.07 -8.28
N ALA A 636 2.93 -12.16 -8.01
CA ALA A 636 3.39 -13.50 -8.32
C ALA A 636 2.27 -14.55 -8.50
N VAL A 637 1.87 -14.81 -9.76
CA VAL A 637 1.64 -16.19 -10.23
C VAL A 637 2.32 -16.30 -11.60
N ALA A 638 3.35 -17.13 -11.70
CA ALA A 638 4.00 -17.41 -12.97
C ALA A 638 3.16 -18.41 -13.78
N LYS A 639 2.90 -18.12 -15.06
CA LYS A 639 2.37 -19.14 -15.99
C LYS A 639 3.40 -20.24 -16.20
N ALA A 640 3.25 -21.35 -15.49
CA ALA A 640 3.95 -22.59 -15.76
C ALA A 640 3.56 -23.07 -17.17
N GLY A 641 4.42 -22.82 -18.17
CA GLY A 641 3.97 -22.90 -19.57
C GLY A 641 5.05 -22.71 -20.63
N LYS A 642 6.22 -23.37 -20.50
CA LYS A 642 7.07 -23.91 -21.59
C LYS A 642 8.46 -24.34 -21.09
N THR A 643 8.59 -25.57 -20.60
CA THR A 643 9.77 -26.45 -20.79
C THR A 643 9.39 -27.84 -20.28
N LEU A 644 9.18 -28.81 -21.18
CA LEU A 644 9.23 -30.23 -20.84
C LEU A 644 10.30 -30.87 -21.71
N GLY A 645 11.37 -31.38 -21.09
CA GLY A 645 12.57 -31.80 -21.80
C GLY A 645 13.49 -32.63 -20.92
N THR A 646 13.27 -33.94 -20.93
CA THR A 646 14.03 -34.98 -20.18
C THR A 646 13.98 -34.89 -18.65
N ALA A 647 14.36 -35.99 -17.99
CA ALA A 647 14.11 -36.23 -16.57
C ALA A 647 15.29 -35.81 -15.67
N GLY A 648 14.98 -35.48 -14.42
CA GLY A 648 15.95 -35.42 -13.32
C GLY A 648 16.18 -34.04 -12.69
N GLY A 649 15.61 -33.82 -11.50
CA GLY A 649 16.18 -32.96 -10.45
C GLY A 649 16.31 -31.45 -10.71
N ALA A 650 15.20 -30.70 -10.72
CA ALA A 650 15.24 -29.24 -10.58
C ALA A 650 13.94 -28.63 -9.99
N VAL A 651 13.81 -28.60 -8.66
CA VAL A 651 12.74 -27.86 -7.95
C VAL A 651 13.13 -26.38 -7.69
N SER A 652 14.39 -26.02 -7.95
CA SER A 652 15.10 -24.90 -7.32
C SER A 652 15.05 -23.55 -8.05
N LYS A 653 14.01 -23.23 -8.84
CA LYS A 653 14.01 -21.97 -9.64
C LYS A 653 12.68 -21.30 -10.02
N ALA A 654 11.62 -21.49 -9.24
CA ALA A 654 10.31 -20.86 -9.50
C ALA A 654 9.75 -20.08 -8.29
N LEU A 655 10.54 -19.21 -7.66
CA LEU A 655 10.08 -18.23 -6.65
C LEU A 655 11.10 -17.07 -6.52
N LYS A 656 10.89 -15.99 -7.28
CA LYS A 656 11.47 -14.68 -6.94
C LYS A 656 10.50 -14.00 -5.98
N VAL A 657 10.75 -14.23 -4.68
CA VAL A 657 9.92 -13.72 -3.58
C VAL A 657 9.90 -12.18 -3.61
N SER A 658 8.76 -11.59 -3.24
CA SER A 658 8.59 -10.15 -3.03
C SER A 658 9.50 -9.59 -1.93
N LYS A 659 9.57 -8.26 -1.80
CA LYS A 659 10.21 -7.62 -0.65
C LYS A 659 9.34 -7.80 0.61
N ILE A 660 9.51 -8.96 1.24
CA ILE A 660 8.91 -9.27 2.54
C ILE A 660 9.64 -8.44 3.60
N PHE A 661 8.88 -7.64 4.36
CA PHE A 661 9.38 -6.41 4.97
C PHE A 661 10.34 -6.62 6.16
N GLY A 662 10.39 -7.83 6.71
CA GLY A 662 11.38 -8.21 7.73
C GLY A 662 12.72 -8.71 7.19
N ALA A 663 12.82 -9.08 5.90
CA ALA A 663 14.01 -9.73 5.37
C ALA A 663 15.10 -8.75 4.96
N ALA A 664 14.80 -7.86 4.00
CA ALA A 664 15.76 -6.91 3.47
C ALA A 664 16.19 -5.89 4.54
N ALA A 665 15.24 -5.41 5.36
CA ALA A 665 15.50 -4.40 6.39
C ALA A 665 16.46 -4.88 7.50
N LEU A 666 16.47 -6.17 7.83
CA LEU A 666 17.32 -6.74 8.88
C LEU A 666 18.61 -7.38 8.34
N SER A 667 18.64 -7.83 7.08
CA SER A 667 19.88 -8.35 6.46
C SER A 667 21.01 -7.31 6.30
N GLU A 668 20.68 -6.03 6.47
CA GLU A 668 21.62 -4.90 6.40
C GLU A 668 22.23 -4.51 7.76
N LEU A 669 21.86 -5.19 8.86
CA LEU A 669 22.35 -4.87 10.20
C LEU A 669 23.88 -4.93 10.27
N ASN A 670 24.51 -3.81 10.65
CA ASN A 670 25.95 -3.77 10.96
C ASN A 670 26.16 -3.72 12.47
N PRO A 671 26.46 -4.87 13.14
CA PRO A 671 26.58 -4.94 14.59
C PRO A 671 27.82 -4.20 15.16
N LEU A 672 28.63 -3.53 14.33
CA LEU A 672 29.72 -2.65 14.77
C LEU A 672 29.34 -1.15 14.79
N SER A 673 28.20 -0.74 14.21
CA SER A 673 27.75 0.67 14.22
C SER A 673 26.68 0.97 15.27
N GLY A 674 25.80 0.02 15.61
CA GLY A 674 24.59 0.29 16.41
C GLY A 674 24.79 0.65 17.88
N LEU A 675 25.91 0.25 18.50
CA LEU A 675 26.15 0.43 19.95
C LEU A 675 26.35 1.90 20.39
N GLY A 676 26.51 2.84 19.46
CA GLY A 676 26.63 4.27 19.77
C GLY A 676 25.29 5.00 19.96
N ASP A 677 24.20 4.45 19.42
CA ASP A 677 22.94 5.19 19.16
C ASP A 677 21.77 4.81 20.09
N LEU A 678 22.00 3.96 21.10
CA LEU A 678 21.00 3.53 22.09
C LEU A 678 20.74 4.57 23.20
N ALA A 679 20.59 5.84 22.83
CA ALA A 679 20.21 6.94 23.72
C ALA A 679 18.68 7.16 23.72
N ILE A 680 17.93 6.16 24.23
CA ILE A 680 16.45 6.16 24.16
C ILE A 680 15.81 6.53 25.51
N GLY A 681 15.69 7.83 25.76
CA GLY A 681 14.86 8.40 26.84
C GLY A 681 15.22 9.86 27.16
N ALA A 682 14.23 10.64 27.63
CA ALA A 682 14.25 12.08 27.99
C ALA A 682 14.78 13.11 26.96
N GLY A 683 15.88 12.82 26.26
CA GLY A 683 16.47 13.67 25.22
C GLY A 683 17.20 12.82 24.19
N LYS A 684 16.47 12.36 23.16
CA LYS A 684 17.00 11.61 22.01
C LYS A 684 17.93 12.48 21.15
N LEU A 685 19.17 12.71 21.60
CA LEU A 685 20.20 13.41 20.83
C LEU A 685 20.59 12.56 19.62
N SER A 686 20.04 12.88 18.45
CA SER A 686 20.30 12.12 17.23
C SER A 686 21.60 12.59 16.59
N LEU A 687 22.58 11.69 16.51
CA LEU A 687 23.92 11.95 15.99
C LEU A 687 24.16 11.12 14.72
N GLN A 688 25.23 11.45 13.98
CA GLN A 688 25.75 10.64 12.89
C GLN A 688 27.21 10.28 13.19
N GLY A 689 27.53 8.99 13.08
CA GLY A 689 28.88 8.46 13.25
C GLY A 689 29.68 8.57 11.96
N ALA A 690 30.81 9.29 12.01
CA ALA A 690 31.86 9.15 11.01
C ALA A 690 32.57 7.79 11.16
N ASN A 691 33.10 7.23 10.06
CA ASN A 691 33.80 5.94 10.09
C ASN A 691 34.99 5.95 11.07
N ALA A 692 35.24 4.79 11.70
CA ALA A 692 36.15 4.62 12.84
C ALA A 692 37.66 4.71 12.51
N ALA A 693 38.09 5.80 11.86
CA ALA A 693 39.46 6.06 11.42
C ALA A 693 39.98 7.47 11.76
N SER A 694 39.19 8.32 12.44
CA SER A 694 39.60 9.65 12.90
C SER A 694 39.02 9.97 14.30
N GLN A 695 39.60 10.97 14.97
CA GLN A 695 39.40 11.20 16.40
C GLN A 695 38.03 11.82 16.74
N SER A 696 37.13 11.00 17.28
CA SER A 696 36.18 11.35 18.35
C SER A 696 35.47 12.71 18.26
N MET A 697 34.86 13.03 17.13
CA MET A 697 33.79 14.04 17.02
C MET A 697 32.49 13.38 16.54
N ARG A 698 31.36 13.88 17.04
CA ARG A 698 30.02 13.38 16.71
C ARG A 698 29.21 14.54 16.13
N THR A 699 28.67 14.36 14.92
CA THR A 699 27.91 15.42 14.22
C THR A 699 26.42 15.25 14.47
N LEU A 700 25.69 16.35 14.70
CA LEU A 700 24.25 16.34 14.91
C LEU A 700 23.50 15.89 13.64
N LYS A 701 22.47 15.04 13.77
CA LYS A 701 21.64 14.63 12.63
C LYS A 701 20.90 15.86 12.07
N GLY A 702 21.34 16.31 10.91
CA GLY A 702 20.80 17.50 10.24
C GLY A 702 21.74 18.70 10.17
N THR A 703 23.00 18.60 10.64
CA THR A 703 24.03 19.61 10.36
C THR A 703 24.10 19.91 8.86
N THR A 704 23.98 21.19 8.50
CA THR A 704 24.04 21.65 7.11
C THR A 704 25.46 21.80 6.62
N ASN A 705 25.67 21.48 5.34
CA ASN A 705 26.87 21.86 4.62
C ASN A 705 26.87 23.37 4.29
N ASN A 706 28.04 23.92 3.98
CA ASN A 706 28.24 25.36 3.82
C ASN A 706 27.38 25.97 2.69
N THR A 707 26.92 25.19 1.70
CA THR A 707 25.98 25.66 0.67
C THR A 707 24.54 25.80 1.20
N ALA A 708 24.10 24.98 2.14
CA ALA A 708 22.81 25.12 2.80
C ALA A 708 22.81 26.18 3.93
N LEU A 709 23.97 26.60 4.43
CA LEU A 709 24.13 27.73 5.34
C LEU A 709 23.97 29.12 4.67
N ILE A 710 23.95 29.20 3.34
CA ILE A 710 23.85 30.48 2.61
C ILE A 710 22.49 31.16 2.88
N ALA A 711 21.38 30.45 2.74
CA ALA A 711 20.05 31.05 2.93
C ALA A 711 19.77 31.50 4.39
N PRO A 712 20.27 30.82 5.44
CA PRO A 712 20.34 31.37 6.79
C PRO A 712 21.29 32.57 6.93
N GLY A 713 22.48 32.54 6.31
CA GLY A 713 23.46 33.63 6.35
C GLY A 713 23.01 34.93 5.67
N ASP A 714 22.09 34.83 4.70
CA ASP A 714 21.39 35.97 4.09
C ASP A 714 20.20 36.50 4.94
N ARG A 715 19.79 35.79 6.00
CA ARG A 715 18.60 36.09 6.84
C ARG A 715 18.93 36.52 8.27
N PHE A 716 20.02 36.02 8.84
CA PHE A 716 20.42 36.23 10.23
C PHE A 716 21.79 36.95 10.29
N GLU A 717 22.27 37.32 11.49
CA GLU A 717 23.50 38.14 11.64
C GLU A 717 24.75 37.41 11.14
N ALA A 718 24.78 36.09 11.34
CA ALA A 718 25.71 35.14 10.76
C ALA A 718 25.08 33.74 10.75
N ALA A 719 25.60 32.85 9.92
CA ALA A 719 25.28 31.41 9.94
C ALA A 719 26.57 30.59 9.90
N ALA A 720 26.66 29.55 10.72
CA ALA A 720 27.88 28.76 10.84
C ALA A 720 27.60 27.29 11.14
N THR A 721 28.55 26.43 10.77
CA THR A 721 28.75 25.14 11.45
C THR A 721 29.89 25.33 12.46
N GLY A 722 29.81 24.62 13.58
CA GLY A 722 30.74 24.73 14.69
C GLY A 722 30.49 23.67 15.75
N THR A 723 31.27 23.71 16.82
CA THR A 723 31.14 22.75 17.92
C THR A 723 30.61 23.39 19.20
N PHE A 724 29.85 22.63 19.97
CA PHE A 724 29.34 23.01 21.29
C PHE A 724 29.32 21.78 22.21
N LYS A 725 29.08 21.98 23.51
CA LYS A 725 29.04 20.87 24.48
C LYS A 725 27.61 20.45 24.80
N VAL A 726 27.38 19.14 24.80
CA VAL A 726 26.17 18.50 25.32
C VAL A 726 26.59 17.55 26.44
N GLY A 727 26.38 17.98 27.68
CA GLY A 727 26.96 17.33 28.85
C GLY A 727 28.49 17.29 28.79
N THR A 728 29.07 16.10 28.76
CA THR A 728 30.53 15.88 28.63
C THR A 728 31.01 15.75 27.19
N GLN A 729 30.11 15.66 26.20
CA GLN A 729 30.47 15.40 24.80
C GLN A 729 30.55 16.70 23.98
N THR A 730 31.56 16.80 23.12
CA THR A 730 31.60 17.82 22.06
C THR A 730 30.80 17.33 20.86
N VAL A 731 29.86 18.15 20.40
CA VAL A 731 28.98 17.87 19.26
C VAL A 731 29.16 18.95 18.20
N GLU A 732 29.27 18.56 16.94
CA GLU A 732 29.28 19.47 15.80
C GLU A 732 27.85 19.71 15.30
N GLY A 733 27.47 20.97 15.09
CA GLY A 733 26.16 21.34 14.56
C GLY A 733 26.12 22.72 13.91
N SER A 734 25.03 22.97 13.19
CA SER A 734 24.77 24.25 12.52
C SER A 734 23.97 25.19 13.41
N ALA A 735 24.34 26.47 13.38
CA ALA A 735 23.75 27.53 14.20
C ALA A 735 23.64 28.85 13.42
N VAL A 736 22.81 29.76 13.92
CA VAL A 736 22.70 31.15 13.43
C VAL A 736 22.83 32.14 14.57
N GLN A 737 23.35 33.32 14.28
CA GLN A 737 23.52 34.39 15.26
C GLN A 737 22.36 35.38 15.20
N VAL A 738 21.77 35.68 16.36
CA VAL A 738 20.65 36.62 16.53
C VAL A 738 20.84 37.39 17.84
N ASN A 739 20.81 38.72 17.79
CA ASN A 739 21.16 39.63 18.89
C ASN A 739 22.52 39.28 19.53
N GLY A 740 23.50 38.90 18.71
CA GLY A 740 24.84 38.48 19.12
C GLY A 740 24.94 37.06 19.73
N LYS A 741 23.82 36.38 20.01
CA LYS A 741 23.79 35.02 20.58
C LYS A 741 23.63 33.96 19.49
N TRP A 742 24.31 32.82 19.64
CA TRP A 742 24.18 31.67 18.73
C TRP A 742 23.01 30.77 19.15
N TYR A 743 22.17 30.39 18.19
CA TYR A 743 21.04 29.47 18.38
C TYR A 743 21.12 28.31 17.38
N ALA A 744 20.71 27.10 17.79
CA ALA A 744 20.75 25.92 16.92
C ALA A 744 19.80 26.08 15.72
N LEU A 745 20.25 25.68 14.52
CA LEU A 745 19.49 25.79 13.28
C LEU A 745 18.75 24.48 12.96
N ASN A 746 17.43 24.55 12.75
CA ASN A 746 16.68 23.43 12.20
C ASN A 746 16.83 23.43 10.67
N ALA A 747 17.61 22.50 10.14
CA ALA A 747 17.92 22.42 8.71
C ALA A 747 16.71 22.15 7.80
N GLN A 748 15.65 21.49 8.29
CA GLN A 748 14.43 21.25 7.52
C GLN A 748 13.54 22.50 7.48
N LYS A 749 13.36 23.18 8.63
CA LYS A 749 12.54 24.40 8.74
C LYS A 749 13.27 25.68 8.32
N GLN A 750 14.61 25.65 8.23
CA GLN A 750 15.49 26.81 7.99
C GLN A 750 15.24 27.95 9.00
N GLN A 751 15.01 27.57 10.26
CA GLN A 751 14.68 28.45 11.39
C GLN A 751 15.52 28.07 12.63
N PRO A 752 15.92 29.04 13.48
CA PRO A 752 16.54 28.76 14.76
C PRO A 752 15.55 28.17 15.78
N TYR A 753 16.06 27.53 16.82
CA TYR A 753 15.26 27.03 17.94
C TYR A 753 16.05 27.01 19.26
N GLY A 754 15.32 26.94 20.37
CA GLY A 754 15.85 26.72 21.71
C GLY A 754 16.57 27.91 22.35
N SER A 755 17.28 27.60 23.44
CA SER A 755 18.14 28.53 24.19
C SER A 755 19.46 28.81 23.45
N PRO A 756 20.21 29.85 23.87
CA PRO A 756 21.54 30.13 23.32
C PRO A 756 22.53 28.98 23.53
N LEU A 757 23.32 28.65 22.51
CA LEU A 757 24.43 27.70 22.59
C LEU A 757 25.63 28.34 23.31
N GLN A 758 26.09 27.73 24.41
CA GLN A 758 27.21 28.23 25.21
C GLN A 758 28.14 27.10 25.71
N PRO A 759 29.45 27.14 25.39
CA PRO A 759 30.07 27.87 24.28
C PRO A 759 29.67 27.27 22.92
N PHE A 760 29.75 28.09 21.86
CA PHE A 760 29.72 27.63 20.47
C PHE A 760 30.98 28.15 19.77
N GLU A 761 31.78 27.24 19.22
CA GLU A 761 33.04 27.51 18.53
C GLU A 761 32.83 27.26 17.03
N SER A 762 32.66 28.33 16.24
CA SER A 762 32.42 28.24 14.81
C SER A 762 33.66 27.80 14.02
N SER A 763 33.49 26.82 13.13
CA SER A 763 34.55 26.35 12.22
C SER A 763 34.49 27.07 10.87
N ASP A 764 33.30 27.14 10.26
CA ASP A 764 33.02 27.86 9.03
C ASP A 764 31.87 28.85 9.26
N THR A 765 32.17 30.16 9.19
CA THR A 765 31.17 31.24 9.39
C THR A 765 30.88 31.96 8.08
N LEU A 766 29.63 31.92 7.63
CA LEU A 766 29.10 32.79 6.60
C LEU A 766 28.51 34.04 7.25
N MET A 767 29.05 35.19 6.88
CA MET A 767 28.51 36.52 7.21
C MET A 767 27.96 37.17 5.93
N PRO A 768 26.90 38.00 6.02
CA PRO A 768 26.44 38.78 4.88
C PRO A 768 27.57 39.71 4.37
N PRO A 769 27.70 39.93 3.05
CA PRO A 769 28.86 40.59 2.47
C PRO A 769 28.96 42.07 2.89
N SER A 770 30.06 42.41 3.57
CA SER A 770 30.33 43.77 4.07
C SER A 770 30.19 44.85 2.99
N PRO A 771 29.50 45.98 3.27
CA PRO A 771 29.34 47.07 2.31
C PRO A 771 30.70 47.72 2.02
N ASN A 772 31.26 47.44 0.83
CA ASN A 772 32.60 47.85 0.44
C ASN A 772 32.69 49.38 0.16
N PRO A 773 33.48 50.16 0.93
CA PRO A 773 33.58 51.61 0.73
C PRO A 773 34.42 52.07 -0.46
N TYR A 774 35.14 51.17 -1.15
CA TYR A 774 36.24 51.53 -2.06
C TYR A 774 36.08 51.01 -3.51
N ALA A 775 34.88 51.15 -4.08
CA ALA A 775 34.65 50.91 -5.52
C ALA A 775 35.20 52.08 -6.39
N PRO A 776 36.05 51.84 -7.42
CA PRO A 776 36.66 52.91 -8.21
C PRO A 776 35.68 53.72 -9.10
N LEU A 777 35.90 55.04 -9.17
CA LEU A 777 35.09 55.98 -9.97
C LEU A 777 35.55 56.08 -11.44
N SER A 778 34.93 55.29 -12.33
CA SER A 778 35.04 55.50 -13.78
C SER A 778 34.07 56.62 -14.25
N ARG A 779 34.59 57.82 -14.51
CA ARG A 779 33.80 58.97 -14.99
C ARG A 779 33.50 58.91 -16.50
N GLY A 780 32.33 58.38 -16.86
CA GLY A 780 31.71 58.54 -18.18
C GLY A 780 30.53 59.52 -18.12
N ALA A 781 30.77 60.81 -17.95
CA ALA A 781 29.75 61.77 -17.53
C ALA A 781 29.00 62.46 -18.69
N HIS A 782 27.91 61.84 -19.17
CA HIS A 782 26.77 62.61 -19.68
C HIS A 782 25.73 62.78 -18.56
N ARG A 783 25.17 63.98 -18.42
CA ARG A 783 24.24 64.33 -17.33
C ARG A 783 22.92 63.58 -17.49
N PHE A 784 22.68 62.55 -16.67
CA PHE A 784 21.35 61.98 -16.45
C PHE A 784 20.75 62.52 -15.15
N ASN A 785 19.44 62.75 -15.16
CA ASN A 785 18.73 63.51 -14.12
C ASN A 785 18.34 62.57 -12.95
N PRO A 786 18.72 62.86 -11.68
CA PRO A 786 18.54 61.93 -10.54
C PRO A 786 17.08 61.76 -10.06
N ILE A 787 16.09 62.05 -10.90
CA ILE A 787 14.65 61.96 -10.60
C ILE A 787 13.97 60.85 -11.42
N ASN A 788 14.61 60.31 -12.47
CA ASN A 788 14.04 59.22 -13.29
C ASN A 788 15.11 58.22 -13.74
N VAL A 789 15.55 57.37 -12.81
CA VAL A 789 16.25 56.11 -13.12
C VAL A 789 15.39 54.96 -12.60
N ILE A 790 14.51 54.45 -13.46
CA ILE A 790 13.87 53.15 -13.25
C ILE A 790 14.99 52.12 -13.34
N ILE A 791 15.36 51.53 -12.21
CA ILE A 791 16.22 50.35 -12.19
C ILE A 791 15.48 49.28 -13.00
N PRO A 792 16.02 48.77 -14.13
CA PRO A 792 15.40 47.64 -14.81
C PRO A 792 15.39 46.49 -13.80
N PRO A 793 14.21 45.99 -13.39
CA PRO A 793 14.13 45.14 -12.21
C PRO A 793 15.01 43.92 -12.42
N ARG A 794 15.87 43.60 -11.44
CA ARG A 794 16.54 42.30 -11.36
C ARG A 794 15.41 41.27 -11.48
N LYS A 795 15.32 40.60 -12.64
CA LYS A 795 14.17 39.76 -12.96
C LYS A 795 14.13 38.64 -11.92
N VAL A 796 13.22 38.76 -10.96
CA VAL A 796 13.05 37.78 -9.88
C VAL A 796 12.77 36.46 -10.59
N ARG A 797 13.67 35.49 -10.41
CA ARG A 797 13.50 34.15 -10.98
C ARG A 797 12.16 33.64 -10.46
N LYS A 798 11.29 33.16 -11.35
CA LYS A 798 10.06 32.52 -10.87
C LYS A 798 10.44 31.31 -9.99
N PRO A 799 9.90 31.21 -8.76
CA PRO A 799 10.02 30.00 -7.98
C PRO A 799 9.18 28.90 -8.63
N LEU A 800 9.52 27.64 -8.33
CA LEU A 800 8.66 26.53 -8.72
C LEU A 800 7.27 26.68 -8.07
N PRO A 801 6.19 26.28 -8.78
CA PRO A 801 4.84 26.36 -8.23
C PRO A 801 4.68 25.44 -7.01
N GLU A 802 3.86 25.86 -6.05
CA GLU A 802 3.57 25.08 -4.84
C GLU A 802 2.69 23.85 -5.16
N GLY A 803 1.71 24.00 -6.07
CA GLY A 803 0.91 22.90 -6.66
C GLY A 803 1.66 22.09 -7.72
N THR A 804 0.96 21.23 -8.48
CA THR A 804 1.62 20.38 -9.50
C THR A 804 2.26 21.24 -10.60
N TYR A 805 3.39 20.79 -11.14
CA TYR A 805 4.11 21.56 -12.15
C TYR A 805 3.30 21.68 -13.44
N ALA A 806 2.61 20.62 -13.86
CA ALA A 806 1.88 20.58 -15.12
C ALA A 806 0.58 21.42 -15.06
N GLU A 807 -0.17 21.32 -13.95
CA GLU A 807 -1.38 22.12 -13.72
C GLU A 807 -1.03 23.62 -13.64
N ALA A 808 -0.10 24.00 -12.77
CA ALA A 808 0.23 25.40 -12.52
C ALA A 808 0.86 26.10 -13.74
N MET A 809 1.60 25.36 -14.58
CA MET A 809 2.17 25.89 -15.82
C MET A 809 1.22 25.83 -17.02
N LYS A 810 0.11 25.07 -16.95
CA LYS A 810 -0.86 24.90 -18.06
C LYS A 810 -0.22 24.59 -19.42
N GLY A 811 0.79 23.72 -19.42
CA GLY A 811 1.52 23.36 -20.64
C GLY A 811 2.58 24.38 -21.12
N LYS A 812 2.82 25.48 -20.40
CA LYS A 812 3.78 26.54 -20.80
C LYS A 812 5.20 26.31 -20.30
N LEU A 813 6.17 26.67 -21.13
CA LEU A 813 7.59 26.63 -20.79
C LEU A 813 8.01 27.90 -20.02
N GLU A 814 8.32 27.78 -18.72
CA GLU A 814 9.08 28.81 -18.00
C GLU A 814 10.58 28.49 -18.03
N ALA A 815 11.35 29.36 -18.69
CA ALA A 815 12.78 29.20 -18.87
C ALA A 815 13.57 29.32 -17.55
N ASP A 816 13.09 30.09 -16.58
CA ASP A 816 13.73 30.20 -15.26
C ASP A 816 13.75 28.85 -14.49
N HIS A 817 12.82 27.94 -14.77
CA HIS A 817 12.76 26.60 -14.16
C HIS A 817 13.71 25.58 -14.80
N PHE A 818 14.33 25.87 -15.95
CA PHE A 818 15.21 24.92 -16.67
C PHE A 818 16.64 25.43 -16.92
N LYS A 819 17.08 26.41 -16.13
CA LYS A 819 18.48 26.85 -16.04
C LYS A 819 19.36 25.77 -15.42
N THR A 820 20.67 25.88 -15.55
CA THR A 820 21.64 24.83 -15.13
C THR A 820 21.59 24.50 -13.64
N ASP A 821 21.15 25.44 -12.82
CA ASP A 821 21.00 25.32 -11.36
C ASP A 821 19.57 24.94 -10.91
N THR A 822 18.54 25.30 -11.68
CA THR A 822 17.12 24.98 -11.35
C THR A 822 16.59 23.71 -11.99
N ARG A 823 17.11 23.32 -13.17
CA ARG A 823 16.56 22.23 -13.99
C ARG A 823 16.38 20.93 -13.24
N GLN A 824 17.36 20.53 -12.42
CA GLN A 824 17.31 19.23 -11.75
C GLN A 824 16.16 19.18 -10.74
N ALA A 825 16.02 20.21 -9.89
CA ALA A 825 14.89 20.32 -8.96
C ALA A 825 13.52 20.28 -9.69
N THR A 826 13.44 20.85 -10.90
CA THR A 826 12.24 20.78 -11.74
C THR A 826 12.00 19.40 -12.35
N MET A 827 13.06 18.69 -12.76
CA MET A 827 12.95 17.28 -13.17
C MET A 827 12.46 16.43 -12.00
N ASP A 828 13.05 16.63 -10.82
CA ASP A 828 12.76 15.83 -9.63
C ASP A 828 11.34 16.07 -9.12
N LYS A 829 10.88 17.33 -9.08
CA LYS A 829 9.47 17.69 -8.78
C LYS A 829 8.51 17.00 -9.76
N PHE A 830 8.71 17.16 -11.07
CA PHE A 830 7.85 16.52 -12.08
C PHE A 830 7.87 14.99 -12.00
N GLN A 831 9.05 14.37 -11.81
CA GLN A 831 9.17 12.91 -11.68
C GLN A 831 8.55 12.39 -10.39
N GLN A 832 8.56 13.18 -9.30
CA GLN A 832 7.86 12.80 -8.07
C GLN A 832 6.35 12.96 -8.22
N GLU A 833 5.87 14.07 -8.79
CA GLU A 833 4.44 14.30 -9.04
C GLU A 833 3.85 13.25 -9.99
N MET A 834 4.58 12.87 -11.05
CA MET A 834 4.21 11.77 -11.95
C MET A 834 4.11 10.43 -11.20
N LYS A 835 5.06 10.10 -10.32
CA LYS A 835 5.02 8.87 -9.51
C LYS A 835 3.86 8.90 -8.52
N ASP A 836 3.64 10.03 -7.87
CA ASP A 836 2.52 10.26 -6.96
C ASP A 836 1.17 10.09 -7.68
N TYR A 837 1.05 10.59 -8.91
CA TYR A 837 -0.15 10.51 -9.75
C TYR A 837 -0.46 9.07 -10.17
N TYR A 838 0.52 8.33 -10.72
CA TYR A 838 0.29 6.91 -11.02
C TYR A 838 0.07 6.08 -9.75
N LYS A 839 0.76 6.37 -8.65
CA LYS A 839 0.51 5.72 -7.37
C LYS A 839 -0.91 6.01 -6.83
N ALA A 840 -1.46 7.19 -7.06
CA ALA A 840 -2.86 7.49 -6.74
C ALA A 840 -3.80 6.63 -7.60
N ILE A 841 -3.55 6.51 -8.90
CA ILE A 841 -4.34 5.65 -9.81
C ILE A 841 -4.23 4.16 -9.43
N ASP A 842 -3.06 3.70 -8.99
CA ASP A 842 -2.85 2.33 -8.48
C ASP A 842 -3.60 2.05 -7.16
N ILE A 843 -4.06 3.08 -6.44
CA ILE A 843 -4.77 3.00 -5.15
C ILE A 843 -6.28 3.26 -5.30
N ASP A 844 -6.64 4.36 -5.95
CA ASP A 844 -8.01 4.86 -6.11
C ASP A 844 -8.69 4.32 -7.39
N GLY A 845 -7.92 3.74 -8.31
CA GLY A 845 -8.34 3.30 -9.64
C GLY A 845 -8.17 4.37 -10.73
N ILE A 846 -8.35 3.96 -11.99
CA ILE A 846 -8.48 4.95 -13.09
C ILE A 846 -9.82 5.70 -12.97
N PRO A 847 -9.89 6.97 -13.41
CA PRO A 847 -11.15 7.72 -13.47
C PRO A 847 -12.27 6.96 -14.21
N PRO A 848 -13.53 7.11 -13.79
CA PRO A 848 -14.65 6.36 -14.35
C PRO A 848 -14.82 6.66 -15.84
N ARG A 849 -14.69 5.63 -16.69
CA ARG A 849 -14.80 5.79 -18.14
C ARG A 849 -16.22 6.26 -18.52
N PRO A 850 -16.35 7.21 -19.47
CA PRO A 850 -17.64 7.63 -20.00
C PRO A 850 -18.33 6.48 -20.73
N VAL A 851 -19.66 6.53 -20.82
CA VAL A 851 -20.43 5.51 -21.56
C VAL A 851 -20.08 5.61 -23.05
N ILE A 852 -19.37 4.60 -23.55
CA ILE A 852 -19.04 4.47 -24.97
C ILE A 852 -20.36 4.34 -25.75
N PRO A 853 -20.64 5.22 -26.74
CA PRO A 853 -21.90 5.17 -27.47
C PRO A 853 -22.03 3.86 -28.25
N GLU A 854 -23.24 3.31 -28.30
CA GLU A 854 -23.52 2.15 -29.13
C GLU A 854 -23.57 2.54 -30.61
N VAL A 855 -22.65 1.99 -31.40
CA VAL A 855 -22.52 2.26 -32.83
C VAL A 855 -22.72 0.94 -33.61
N PRO A 856 -23.98 0.44 -33.71
CA PRO A 856 -24.29 -0.89 -34.25
C PRO A 856 -24.20 -0.97 -35.78
N ILE A 857 -24.12 0.17 -36.46
CA ILE A 857 -23.85 0.30 -37.89
C ILE A 857 -22.74 1.35 -38.09
N PRO A 858 -21.90 1.23 -39.13
CA PRO A 858 -20.92 2.26 -39.43
C PRO A 858 -21.58 3.61 -39.74
N LEU A 859 -21.09 4.66 -39.09
CA LEU A 859 -21.54 6.05 -39.26
C LEU A 859 -20.57 6.82 -40.16
N ALA A 860 -21.01 7.97 -40.66
CA ALA A 860 -20.09 8.98 -41.18
C ALA A 860 -19.21 9.51 -40.03
N VAL A 861 -17.96 9.87 -40.33
CA VAL A 861 -16.96 10.28 -39.31
C VAL A 861 -17.46 11.42 -38.42
N GLY A 862 -18.10 12.43 -39.00
CA GLY A 862 -18.66 13.56 -38.25
C GLY A 862 -19.80 13.14 -37.32
N ASP A 863 -20.58 12.11 -37.65
CA ASP A 863 -21.66 11.63 -36.79
C ASP A 863 -21.13 10.77 -35.65
N LEU A 864 -20.08 9.95 -35.87
CA LEU A 864 -19.34 9.29 -34.78
C LEU A 864 -18.81 10.31 -33.76
N ILE A 865 -18.22 11.40 -34.25
CA ILE A 865 -17.70 12.51 -33.42
C ILE A 865 -18.83 13.18 -32.61
N LYS A 866 -20.02 13.38 -33.19
CA LYS A 866 -21.20 13.88 -32.46
C LYS A 866 -21.63 12.92 -31.36
N GLU A 867 -21.79 11.62 -31.65
CA GLU A 867 -22.24 10.64 -30.65
C GLU A 867 -21.25 10.54 -29.48
N ALA A 868 -19.94 10.53 -29.74
CA ALA A 868 -18.93 10.51 -28.69
C ALA A 868 -18.91 11.81 -27.86
N LEU A 869 -19.10 12.98 -28.49
CA LEU A 869 -19.21 14.28 -27.81
C LEU A 869 -20.57 14.51 -27.12
N LYS A 870 -21.49 13.53 -27.10
CA LYS A 870 -22.66 13.53 -26.20
C LYS A 870 -22.34 12.92 -24.83
N THR A 871 -21.45 11.93 -24.78
CA THR A 871 -21.17 11.15 -23.55
C THR A 871 -19.82 11.47 -22.89
N SER A 872 -18.93 12.20 -23.56
CA SER A 872 -17.76 12.84 -22.93
C SER A 872 -17.52 14.27 -23.45
N SER A 873 -16.81 15.06 -22.65
CA SER A 873 -16.28 16.37 -23.04
C SER A 873 -14.96 16.28 -23.82
N GLY A 874 -14.27 15.15 -23.76
CA GLY A 874 -12.97 14.94 -24.40
C GLY A 874 -12.96 13.74 -25.36
N LEU A 875 -12.35 13.94 -26.53
CA LEU A 875 -11.98 12.85 -27.45
C LEU A 875 -10.46 12.75 -27.56
N VAL A 876 -9.92 11.54 -27.50
CA VAL A 876 -8.50 11.28 -27.75
C VAL A 876 -8.39 10.51 -29.06
N LEU A 877 -7.94 11.18 -30.12
CA LEU A 877 -7.64 10.53 -31.39
C LEU A 877 -6.27 9.88 -31.32
N GLY A 878 -6.21 8.56 -31.47
CA GLY A 878 -4.97 7.80 -31.61
C GLY A 878 -4.58 7.70 -33.07
N GLU A 879 -3.32 7.96 -33.40
CA GLU A 879 -2.81 7.84 -34.77
C GLU A 879 -1.54 6.99 -34.92
N SER A 880 -1.27 6.61 -36.17
CA SER A 880 0.08 6.32 -36.63
C SER A 880 0.69 7.56 -37.27
N HIS A 881 1.82 8.07 -36.75
CA HIS A 881 2.55 9.20 -37.34
C HIS A 881 2.98 8.98 -38.81
N LYS A 882 2.84 7.76 -39.36
CA LYS A 882 3.14 7.39 -40.75
C LYS A 882 1.96 7.59 -41.71
N GLN A 883 0.79 7.99 -41.23
CA GLN A 883 -0.48 8.04 -41.96
C GLN A 883 -1.08 9.46 -42.00
N MET A 884 -1.78 9.80 -43.09
CA MET A 884 -2.46 11.11 -43.21
C MET A 884 -3.85 11.13 -42.56
N ALA A 885 -4.41 9.95 -42.25
CA ALA A 885 -5.75 9.71 -41.73
C ALA A 885 -6.23 10.76 -40.69
N SER A 886 -5.47 10.95 -39.62
CA SER A 886 -5.73 11.86 -38.49
C SER A 886 -5.89 13.32 -38.88
N PHE A 887 -4.93 13.86 -39.64
CA PHE A 887 -4.92 15.24 -40.10
C PHE A 887 -6.11 15.52 -41.04
N LYS A 888 -6.45 14.55 -41.89
CA LYS A 888 -7.64 14.59 -42.75
C LYS A 888 -8.93 14.57 -41.93
N VAL A 889 -9.05 13.68 -40.95
CA VAL A 889 -10.21 13.60 -40.03
C VAL A 889 -10.42 14.90 -39.26
N LEU A 890 -9.39 15.46 -38.63
CA LEU A 890 -9.51 16.74 -37.91
C LEU A 890 -9.91 17.87 -38.86
N PHE A 891 -9.24 17.99 -40.02
CA PHE A 891 -9.46 19.08 -40.97
C PHE A 891 -10.84 19.03 -41.62
N ASP A 892 -11.31 17.85 -42.04
CA ASP A 892 -12.61 17.69 -42.68
C ASP A 892 -13.78 17.92 -41.70
N ASN A 893 -13.57 17.66 -40.41
CA ASN A 893 -14.61 17.77 -39.36
C ASN A 893 -14.50 19.03 -38.47
N VAL A 894 -13.67 20.04 -38.80
CA VAL A 894 -13.54 21.27 -37.97
C VAL A 894 -14.89 21.95 -37.71
N SER A 895 -15.79 21.99 -38.69
CA SER A 895 -17.15 22.49 -38.49
C SER A 895 -17.92 21.66 -37.47
N THR A 896 -17.92 20.33 -37.61
CA THR A 896 -18.54 19.41 -36.64
C THR A 896 -18.00 19.59 -35.23
N LEU A 897 -16.68 19.77 -35.06
CA LEU A 897 -16.07 20.03 -33.75
C LEU A 897 -16.61 21.33 -33.13
N LYS A 898 -16.62 22.42 -33.90
CA LYS A 898 -17.17 23.72 -33.51
C LYS A 898 -18.66 23.62 -33.14
N ASP A 899 -19.45 22.95 -33.98
CA ASP A 899 -20.90 22.78 -33.82
C ASP A 899 -21.24 21.90 -32.61
N GLN A 900 -20.33 21.02 -32.17
CA GLN A 900 -20.45 20.25 -30.92
C GLN A 900 -19.90 20.96 -29.69
N GLY A 901 -19.36 22.18 -29.84
CA GLY A 901 -18.89 23.04 -28.76
C GLY A 901 -17.40 22.92 -28.42
N VAL A 902 -16.60 22.22 -29.23
CA VAL A 902 -15.15 22.07 -29.01
C VAL A 902 -14.44 23.42 -29.07
N LYS A 903 -13.54 23.69 -28.11
CA LYS A 903 -12.77 24.93 -28.00
C LYS A 903 -11.26 24.74 -28.17
N LYS A 904 -10.73 23.54 -27.90
CA LYS A 904 -9.29 23.27 -27.90
C LYS A 904 -8.97 21.96 -28.63
N VAL A 905 -7.94 22.00 -29.47
CA VAL A 905 -7.31 20.82 -30.06
C VAL A 905 -5.87 20.75 -29.56
N TYR A 906 -5.47 19.58 -29.07
CA TYR A 906 -4.17 19.35 -28.45
C TYR A 906 -3.36 18.35 -29.28
N LEU A 907 -2.04 18.55 -29.44
CA LEU A 907 -1.18 17.68 -30.25
C LEU A 907 0.04 17.14 -29.49
N GLU A 908 0.27 15.83 -29.56
CA GLU A 908 1.61 15.24 -29.37
C GLU A 908 2.57 15.77 -30.45
N GLY A 909 3.86 15.91 -30.14
CA GLY A 909 4.84 16.38 -31.13
C GLY A 909 4.66 17.85 -31.51
N TYR A 910 3.94 18.63 -30.71
CA TYR A 910 3.89 20.09 -30.74
C TYR A 910 4.33 20.57 -29.35
N ILE A 911 5.26 21.53 -29.27
CA ILE A 911 5.93 21.93 -28.02
C ILE A 911 5.90 23.43 -27.79
N ASP A 912 5.65 23.87 -26.55
CA ASP A 912 5.76 25.28 -26.17
C ASP A 912 7.25 25.70 -26.03
N MET A 913 7.59 26.87 -26.56
CA MET A 913 8.93 27.46 -26.50
C MET A 913 8.82 28.97 -26.20
N LEU A 914 9.94 29.62 -25.87
CA LEU A 914 9.98 31.05 -25.45
C LEU A 914 9.43 32.06 -26.49
N HIS A 915 9.22 31.62 -27.74
CA HIS A 915 8.64 32.41 -28.84
C HIS A 915 7.28 31.88 -29.32
N GLY A 916 6.61 31.06 -28.50
CA GLY A 916 5.36 30.36 -28.82
C GLY A 916 5.57 28.90 -29.25
N PRO A 917 4.47 28.16 -29.51
CA PRO A 917 4.55 26.72 -29.83
C PRO A 917 5.13 26.41 -31.22
N ILE A 918 5.92 25.34 -31.32
CA ILE A 918 6.60 24.89 -32.54
C ILE A 918 6.39 23.39 -32.83
N ASP A 919 6.52 23.02 -34.09
CA ASP A 919 6.46 21.63 -34.59
C ASP A 919 7.69 20.82 -34.09
N ASP A 920 7.43 19.70 -33.43
CA ASP A 920 8.39 18.67 -33.01
C ASP A 920 8.13 17.34 -33.76
N GLY A 921 7.78 17.45 -35.04
CA GLY A 921 7.66 16.33 -35.97
C GLY A 921 6.23 15.86 -36.21
N ILE A 922 5.21 16.44 -35.56
CA ILE A 922 3.81 16.11 -35.86
C ILE A 922 3.42 16.55 -37.28
N GLY A 923 4.05 17.60 -37.82
CA GLY A 923 3.92 18.00 -39.23
C GLY A 923 4.62 17.07 -40.23
N MET A 924 5.21 15.95 -39.80
CA MET A 924 5.97 15.01 -40.63
C MET A 924 5.31 13.62 -40.68
N LEU A 925 5.49 12.89 -41.79
CA LEU A 925 5.08 11.50 -41.92
C LEU A 925 6.18 10.56 -41.40
N GLY A 926 6.21 10.43 -40.07
CA GLY A 926 7.22 9.70 -39.31
C GLY A 926 8.65 10.18 -39.58
N SER A 927 9.63 9.31 -39.35
CA SER A 927 11.05 9.60 -39.54
C SER A 927 11.51 9.79 -41.00
N SER A 928 10.58 9.89 -41.98
CA SER A 928 10.91 9.84 -43.41
C SER A 928 11.45 11.15 -44.00
N GLY A 929 11.30 12.28 -43.30
CA GLY A 929 11.55 13.60 -43.86
C GLY A 929 10.45 14.12 -44.80
N THR A 930 9.42 13.31 -45.09
CA THR A 930 8.23 13.74 -45.82
C THR A 930 7.33 14.60 -44.93
N ARG A 931 6.93 15.79 -45.39
CA ARG A 931 5.96 16.63 -44.69
C ARG A 931 4.54 16.10 -44.87
N ARG A 932 3.68 16.27 -43.86
CA ARG A 932 2.22 16.19 -44.04
C ARG A 932 1.76 17.32 -44.94
N THR A 933 0.95 17.00 -45.94
CA THR A 933 0.34 17.97 -46.87
C THR A 933 -1.09 17.55 -47.14
N HIS A 934 -1.97 18.51 -47.42
CA HIS A 934 -3.39 18.27 -47.67
C HIS A 934 -4.11 17.52 -46.51
N PRO A 935 -4.06 18.05 -45.27
CA PRO A 935 -3.53 19.36 -44.87
C PRO A 935 -2.08 19.31 -44.34
N SER A 936 -1.39 20.45 -44.35
CA SER A 936 -0.22 20.68 -43.48
C SER A 936 -0.65 21.06 -42.05
N LEU A 937 0.28 21.06 -41.09
CA LEU A 937 0.03 21.53 -39.72
C LEU A 937 -0.45 22.99 -39.69
N GLU A 938 0.13 23.84 -40.53
CA GLU A 938 -0.26 25.25 -40.69
C GLU A 938 -1.69 25.38 -41.28
N GLN A 939 -2.03 24.59 -42.29
CA GLN A 939 -3.38 24.58 -42.86
C GLN A 939 -4.44 24.09 -41.85
N LEU A 940 -4.09 23.09 -41.04
CA LEU A 940 -4.95 22.60 -39.95
C LEU A 940 -5.12 23.66 -38.86
N LYS A 941 -4.03 24.25 -38.38
CA LYS A 941 -4.04 25.34 -37.40
C LYS A 941 -4.94 26.50 -37.87
N ASN A 942 -4.68 27.03 -39.06
CA ASN A 942 -5.42 28.17 -39.60
C ASN A 942 -6.92 27.88 -39.75
N LYS A 943 -7.31 26.64 -40.08
CA LYS A 943 -8.73 26.24 -40.17
C LYS A 943 -9.41 26.11 -38.80
N LEU A 944 -8.68 25.62 -37.79
CA LEU A 944 -9.16 25.53 -36.40
C LEU A 944 -9.34 26.94 -35.81
N GLU A 945 -8.33 27.80 -35.91
CA GLU A 945 -8.37 29.17 -35.38
C GLU A 945 -9.46 30.00 -36.05
N ALA A 946 -9.63 29.88 -37.39
CA ALA A 946 -10.73 30.52 -38.13
C ALA A 946 -12.14 30.02 -37.72
N ASN A 947 -12.23 28.94 -36.94
CA ASN A 947 -13.48 28.44 -36.36
C ASN A 947 -13.61 28.67 -34.85
N GLY A 948 -12.65 29.36 -34.23
CA GLY A 948 -12.64 29.61 -32.78
C GLY A 948 -12.22 28.39 -31.95
N ILE A 949 -11.36 27.54 -32.52
CA ILE A 949 -10.74 26.39 -31.86
C ILE A 949 -9.23 26.64 -31.74
N GLU A 950 -8.71 26.68 -30.51
CA GLU A 950 -7.30 26.91 -30.22
C GLU A 950 -6.46 25.64 -30.44
N LEU A 951 -5.22 25.78 -30.93
CA LEU A 951 -4.29 24.66 -31.12
C LEU A 951 -3.16 24.69 -30.07
N LEU A 952 -3.11 23.66 -29.22
CA LEU A 952 -2.25 23.61 -28.03
C LEU A 952 -1.26 22.43 -28.05
N PRO A 953 -0.07 22.58 -27.41
CA PRO A 953 0.93 21.52 -27.29
C PRO A 953 0.61 20.53 -26.16
N LEU A 954 1.03 19.27 -26.33
CA LEU A 954 1.07 18.25 -25.25
C LEU A 954 2.48 17.77 -24.91
N ASP A 955 3.49 18.14 -25.69
CA ASP A 955 4.88 17.76 -25.40
C ASP A 955 5.66 18.93 -24.80
N HIS A 956 6.55 18.61 -23.86
CA HIS A 956 7.42 19.57 -23.20
C HIS A 956 8.89 19.25 -23.45
N TYR A 957 9.63 20.25 -23.97
CA TYR A 957 11.02 20.13 -24.42
C TYR A 957 11.93 19.40 -23.41
N TYR A 958 11.77 19.73 -22.11
CA TYR A 958 12.59 19.17 -21.04
C TYR A 958 11.97 17.95 -20.33
N LEU A 959 10.63 17.82 -20.24
CA LEU A 959 9.99 16.90 -19.29
C LEU A 959 9.49 15.60 -19.94
N THR A 960 8.97 15.68 -21.17
CA THR A 960 8.43 14.53 -21.91
C THR A 960 9.31 14.16 -23.11
N ARG A 961 9.99 15.15 -23.72
CA ARG A 961 10.85 14.99 -24.90
C ARG A 961 12.34 14.94 -24.60
N HIS A 962 12.76 15.39 -23.42
CA HIS A 962 14.15 15.36 -22.90
C HIS A 962 15.23 15.89 -23.87
N LYS A 963 14.87 16.82 -24.77
CA LYS A 963 15.73 17.27 -25.89
C LYS A 963 17.04 17.94 -25.50
N TYR A 964 17.21 18.29 -24.22
CA TYR A 964 18.46 18.81 -23.68
C TYR A 964 19.53 17.72 -23.53
N ASP A 965 19.12 16.45 -23.39
CA ASP A 965 20.00 15.30 -23.19
C ASP A 965 20.19 14.54 -24.50
N LYS A 966 21.35 14.74 -25.12
CA LYS A 966 21.75 14.06 -26.37
C LYS A 966 22.34 12.66 -26.14
N SER A 967 22.44 12.20 -24.90
CA SER A 967 22.98 10.86 -24.56
C SER A 967 21.91 9.78 -24.46
N ARG A 968 20.62 10.15 -24.36
CA ARG A 968 19.51 9.19 -24.29
C ARG A 968 19.28 8.48 -25.63
N ASP A 969 19.15 7.16 -25.56
CA ASP A 969 18.67 6.33 -26.65
C ASP A 969 17.26 6.73 -27.12
N ARG A 970 16.98 6.48 -28.39
CA ARG A 970 15.62 6.64 -28.94
C ARG A 970 14.70 5.55 -28.42
N THR A 971 13.70 5.95 -27.63
CA THR A 971 12.57 5.11 -27.23
C THR A 971 11.89 4.46 -28.45
N GLN A 972 11.54 3.19 -28.32
CA GLN A 972 10.77 2.42 -29.31
C GLN A 972 9.71 1.59 -28.57
N THR A 973 8.62 1.21 -29.23
CA THR A 973 7.57 0.37 -28.64
C THR A 973 8.16 -0.95 -28.12
N GLY A 974 7.97 -1.25 -26.84
CA GLY A 974 8.58 -2.39 -26.14
C GLY A 974 10.05 -2.22 -25.72
N ILE A 975 10.68 -1.06 -25.95
CA ILE A 975 12.07 -0.77 -25.56
C ILE A 975 12.16 0.64 -24.94
N ASN A 976 12.21 0.70 -23.60
CA ASN A 976 12.16 1.92 -22.81
C ASN A 976 10.92 2.81 -23.05
N SER A 977 9.86 2.21 -23.59
CA SER A 977 8.57 2.81 -23.93
C SER A 977 7.74 3.19 -22.70
N GLU A 978 7.59 2.27 -21.73
CA GLU A 978 6.88 2.50 -20.45
C GLU A 978 7.22 3.86 -19.80
N LYS A 979 8.50 4.25 -19.79
CA LYS A 979 8.92 5.54 -19.24
C LYS A 979 8.36 6.74 -20.03
N ARG A 980 8.38 6.70 -21.37
CA ARG A 980 7.77 7.73 -22.23
C ARG A 980 6.25 7.73 -22.10
N LEU A 981 5.62 6.56 -21.98
CA LEU A 981 4.18 6.45 -21.74
C LEU A 981 3.79 7.15 -20.44
N LYS A 982 4.49 6.85 -19.32
CA LYS A 982 4.26 7.50 -18.03
C LYS A 982 4.55 9.01 -18.08
N GLU A 983 5.71 9.42 -18.61
CA GLU A 983 6.10 10.84 -18.69
C GLU A 983 5.13 11.68 -19.54
N PHE A 984 4.66 11.15 -20.68
CA PHE A 984 3.75 11.89 -21.56
C PHE A 984 2.30 11.85 -21.08
N ASN A 985 1.74 10.68 -20.76
CA ASN A 985 0.30 10.55 -20.46
C ASN A 985 -0.08 11.38 -19.22
N TYR A 986 0.77 11.38 -18.18
CA TYR A 986 0.61 12.24 -17.00
C TYR A 986 0.62 13.73 -17.37
N TYR A 987 1.69 14.20 -18.04
CA TYR A 987 1.85 15.62 -18.39
C TYR A 987 0.71 16.13 -19.30
N ALA A 988 0.29 15.30 -20.26
CA ALA A 988 -0.81 15.59 -21.16
C ALA A 988 -2.16 15.66 -20.42
N ALA A 989 -2.44 14.74 -19.50
CA ALA A 989 -3.69 14.73 -18.73
C ALA A 989 -3.83 15.99 -17.87
N GLU A 990 -2.82 16.30 -17.05
CA GLU A 990 -2.76 17.51 -16.22
C GLU A 990 -2.89 18.78 -17.06
N THR A 991 -2.15 18.87 -18.18
CA THR A 991 -2.15 20.03 -19.07
C THR A 991 -3.53 20.25 -19.71
N ILE A 992 -4.23 19.17 -20.07
CA ILE A 992 -5.59 19.26 -20.65
C ILE A 992 -6.61 19.65 -19.58
N GLN A 993 -6.59 19.00 -18.42
CA GLN A 993 -7.53 19.31 -17.34
C GLN A 993 -7.40 20.78 -16.89
N ALA A 994 -6.17 21.25 -16.67
CA ALA A 994 -5.88 22.62 -16.24
C ALA A 994 -6.21 23.70 -17.29
N ASN A 995 -6.21 23.37 -18.59
CA ASN A 995 -6.54 24.31 -19.67
C ASN A 995 -8.01 24.26 -20.10
N SER A 996 -8.61 23.08 -20.18
CA SER A 996 -9.99 22.90 -20.67
C SER A 996 -11.03 23.13 -19.59
N GLY A 997 -10.82 22.67 -18.36
CA GLY A 997 -11.84 22.68 -17.31
C GLY A 997 -13.12 21.98 -17.78
N THR A 998 -14.21 22.73 -17.95
CA THR A 998 -15.51 22.23 -18.47
C THR A 998 -15.70 22.43 -19.97
N GLU A 999 -14.75 23.03 -20.69
CA GLU A 999 -14.82 23.17 -22.15
C GLU A 999 -14.57 21.83 -22.86
N LYS A 1000 -15.20 21.63 -24.02
CA LYS A 1000 -14.96 20.44 -24.85
C LYS A 1000 -13.66 20.54 -25.64
N TRP A 1001 -12.96 19.43 -25.79
CA TRP A 1001 -11.64 19.37 -26.42
C TRP A 1001 -11.40 18.07 -27.20
N VAL A 1002 -10.37 18.09 -28.05
CA VAL A 1002 -9.87 16.89 -28.74
C VAL A 1002 -8.35 16.83 -28.63
N ALA A 1003 -7.77 15.68 -28.33
CA ALA A 1003 -6.34 15.44 -28.43
C ALA A 1003 -6.01 14.57 -29.66
N LEU A 1004 -4.84 14.76 -30.26
CA LEU A 1004 -4.24 13.85 -31.25
C LEU A 1004 -2.89 13.38 -30.71
N VAL A 1005 -2.77 12.06 -30.51
CA VAL A 1005 -1.61 11.40 -29.92
C VAL A 1005 -1.30 10.10 -30.68
N GLY A 1006 -0.09 9.55 -30.53
CA GLY A 1006 0.25 8.23 -31.05
C GLY A 1006 -0.61 7.14 -30.39
N HIS A 1007 -0.93 6.07 -31.12
CA HIS A 1007 -1.83 4.99 -30.65
C HIS A 1007 -1.57 4.47 -29.22
N ALA A 1008 -0.31 4.36 -28.77
CA ALA A 1008 0.05 3.86 -27.45
C ALA A 1008 -0.17 4.88 -26.30
N HIS A 1009 -0.39 6.16 -26.63
CA HIS A 1009 -0.71 7.22 -25.68
C HIS A 1009 -2.24 7.45 -25.55
N MET A 1010 -3.06 6.84 -26.42
CA MET A 1010 -4.51 7.05 -26.46
C MET A 1010 -5.27 6.29 -25.36
N ASN A 1011 -5.19 4.95 -25.37
CA ASN A 1011 -5.77 4.05 -24.38
C ASN A 1011 -4.65 3.29 -23.65
N THR A 1012 -4.97 2.57 -22.57
CA THR A 1012 -4.00 1.79 -21.78
C THR A 1012 -3.12 0.88 -22.64
N SER A 1013 -1.81 1.05 -22.51
CA SER A 1013 -0.78 0.31 -23.27
C SER A 1013 0.43 0.03 -22.37
N GLU A 1014 1.06 -1.14 -22.49
CA GLU A 1014 2.18 -1.57 -21.63
C GLU A 1014 1.87 -1.50 -20.11
N GLY A 1015 0.60 -1.60 -19.72
CA GLY A 1015 0.15 -1.44 -18.34
C GLY A 1015 0.07 0.02 -17.86
N VAL A 1016 0.32 0.99 -18.73
CA VAL A 1016 0.23 2.44 -18.42
C VAL A 1016 -1.12 2.97 -18.93
N PRO A 1017 -1.98 3.56 -18.07
CA PRO A 1017 -3.23 4.18 -18.50
C PRO A 1017 -3.02 5.23 -19.59
N GLY A 1018 -3.86 5.20 -20.63
CA GLY A 1018 -3.85 6.14 -21.75
C GLY A 1018 -4.54 7.45 -21.40
N LEU A 1019 -4.37 8.45 -22.26
CA LEU A 1019 -4.97 9.77 -22.07
C LEU A 1019 -6.50 9.71 -21.99
N ALA A 1020 -7.15 8.74 -22.66
CA ALA A 1020 -8.60 8.52 -22.57
C ALA A 1020 -9.06 8.04 -21.18
N GLU A 1021 -8.30 7.15 -20.54
CA GLU A 1021 -8.55 6.72 -19.16
C GLU A 1021 -8.29 7.88 -18.17
N LEU A 1022 -7.17 8.60 -18.34
CA LEU A 1022 -6.73 9.66 -17.42
C LEU A 1022 -7.59 10.94 -17.45
N THR A 1023 -8.50 11.09 -18.41
CA THR A 1023 -9.27 12.32 -18.62
C THR A 1023 -10.77 12.08 -18.85
N GLU A 1024 -11.31 10.95 -18.34
CA GLU A 1024 -12.75 10.60 -18.44
C GLU A 1024 -13.28 10.69 -19.88
N SER A 1025 -12.46 10.24 -20.84
CA SER A 1025 -12.61 10.52 -22.27
C SER A 1025 -12.74 9.25 -23.12
N ILE A 1026 -13.05 9.44 -24.40
CA ILE A 1026 -13.22 8.36 -25.38
C ILE A 1026 -12.00 8.33 -26.32
N GLY A 1027 -11.32 7.19 -26.38
CA GLY A 1027 -10.25 6.91 -27.33
C GLY A 1027 -10.83 6.49 -28.68
N ILE A 1028 -10.41 7.15 -29.76
CA ILE A 1028 -10.80 6.83 -31.13
C ILE A 1028 -9.57 6.57 -31.98
N GLY A 1029 -9.32 5.30 -32.34
CA GLY A 1029 -8.20 4.91 -33.21
C GLY A 1029 -8.46 5.32 -34.65
N VAL A 1030 -7.49 5.96 -35.32
CA VAL A 1030 -7.66 6.54 -36.66
C VAL A 1030 -6.67 5.92 -37.66
N PHE A 1031 -7.21 5.17 -38.63
CA PHE A 1031 -6.42 4.30 -39.52
C PHE A 1031 -6.68 4.57 -41.02
N ASP A 1032 -5.63 4.64 -41.84
CA ASP A 1032 -5.76 4.58 -43.31
C ASP A 1032 -6.24 3.18 -43.75
N ASN A 1033 -7.35 3.10 -44.50
CA ASN A 1033 -7.84 1.86 -45.13
C ASN A 1033 -8.00 2.03 -46.65
N LYS A 1034 -6.98 1.58 -47.38
CA LYS A 1034 -6.92 1.64 -48.87
C LYS A 1034 -7.99 0.81 -49.57
N ASN A 1035 -8.60 -0.15 -48.88
CA ASN A 1035 -9.58 -1.07 -49.47
C ASN A 1035 -11.03 -0.55 -49.35
N MET A 1036 -11.26 0.65 -48.78
CA MET A 1036 -12.60 1.21 -48.66
C MET A 1036 -13.13 1.78 -49.99
N PRO A 1037 -14.29 1.32 -50.48
CA PRO A 1037 -14.75 1.68 -51.82
C PRO A 1037 -15.26 3.12 -51.91
N TYR A 1038 -16.04 3.62 -50.95
CA TYR A 1038 -16.84 4.85 -51.14
C TYR A 1038 -16.47 6.04 -50.24
N HIS A 1039 -16.47 5.88 -48.91
CA HIS A 1039 -16.22 6.99 -47.97
C HIS A 1039 -15.58 6.51 -46.66
N SER A 1040 -15.01 7.43 -45.88
CA SER A 1040 -14.48 7.17 -44.54
C SER A 1040 -15.62 6.92 -43.55
N ILE A 1041 -15.45 5.98 -42.62
CA ILE A 1041 -16.50 5.55 -41.67
C ILE A 1041 -15.98 5.44 -40.24
N GLY A 1042 -16.90 5.61 -39.28
CA GLY A 1042 -16.68 5.37 -37.85
C GLY A 1042 -17.52 4.20 -37.33
N LEU A 1043 -16.97 3.35 -36.46
CA LEU A 1043 -17.70 2.26 -35.80
C LEU A 1043 -17.10 1.89 -34.43
N LYS A 1044 -17.81 1.10 -33.64
CA LYS A 1044 -17.33 0.56 -32.35
C LYS A 1044 -16.20 -0.47 -32.57
N ALA A 1045 -15.25 -0.55 -31.64
CA ALA A 1045 -14.13 -1.51 -31.73
C ALA A 1045 -14.61 -2.96 -31.51
N HIS A 1046 -14.31 -3.85 -32.47
CA HIS A 1046 -14.80 -5.24 -32.47
C HIS A 1046 -13.75 -6.31 -32.88
N THR A 1047 -12.59 -5.91 -33.43
CA THR A 1047 -11.53 -6.86 -33.84
C THR A 1047 -10.15 -6.26 -33.61
N HIS A 1048 -9.15 -7.11 -33.34
CA HIS A 1048 -7.74 -6.74 -33.16
C HIS A 1048 -7.47 -5.69 -32.05
N VAL A 1049 -8.32 -5.65 -31.03
CA VAL A 1049 -8.07 -4.88 -29.81
C VAL A 1049 -6.84 -5.48 -29.10
N PRO A 1050 -5.78 -4.69 -28.81
CA PRO A 1050 -4.56 -5.18 -28.21
C PRO A 1050 -4.73 -5.56 -26.73
N ASP A 1051 -3.78 -6.33 -26.20
CA ASP A 1051 -3.67 -6.57 -24.75
C ASP A 1051 -3.09 -5.31 -24.08
N PRO A 1052 -3.84 -4.63 -23.20
CA PRO A 1052 -3.42 -3.35 -22.61
C PRO A 1052 -2.16 -3.47 -21.73
N ASN A 1053 -1.77 -4.69 -21.34
CA ASN A 1053 -0.56 -4.96 -20.56
C ASN A 1053 0.68 -5.22 -21.44
N LYS A 1054 0.61 -4.99 -22.75
CA LYS A 1054 1.70 -5.27 -23.70
C LYS A 1054 2.01 -4.08 -24.61
N PRO A 1055 3.21 -4.07 -25.24
CA PRO A 1055 3.53 -3.13 -26.31
C PRO A 1055 2.71 -3.44 -27.56
N LEU A 1056 2.17 -2.39 -28.21
CA LEU A 1056 1.42 -2.53 -29.47
C LEU A 1056 2.26 -3.19 -30.57
N GLN A 1057 1.65 -4.14 -31.28
CA GLN A 1057 2.25 -4.89 -32.37
C GLN A 1057 1.85 -4.36 -33.76
N PRO A 1058 2.62 -4.65 -34.82
CA PRO A 1058 2.25 -4.25 -36.18
C PRO A 1058 0.96 -4.91 -36.65
N GLY A 1059 -0.14 -4.15 -36.67
CA GLY A 1059 -1.48 -4.61 -37.07
C GLY A 1059 -2.53 -4.51 -35.96
N ASP A 1060 -2.14 -4.20 -34.73
CA ASP A 1060 -3.08 -3.95 -33.63
C ASP A 1060 -3.94 -2.70 -33.90
N LEU A 1061 -5.21 -2.76 -33.49
CA LEU A 1061 -6.20 -1.70 -33.63
C LEU A 1061 -6.71 -1.29 -32.24
N PRO A 1062 -6.00 -0.39 -31.53
CA PRO A 1062 -6.48 0.19 -30.28
C PRO A 1062 -7.55 1.27 -30.53
N GLY A 1063 -8.43 1.43 -29.55
CA GLY A 1063 -9.51 2.41 -29.52
C GLY A 1063 -10.77 1.85 -28.86
N ASP A 1064 -11.56 2.72 -28.23
CA ASP A 1064 -12.93 2.37 -27.82
C ASP A 1064 -13.87 2.37 -29.05
N LEU A 1065 -13.62 3.33 -29.96
CA LEU A 1065 -14.21 3.45 -31.30
C LEU A 1065 -13.08 3.50 -32.35
N HIS A 1066 -13.35 3.15 -33.60
CA HIS A 1066 -12.40 3.25 -34.71
C HIS A 1066 -12.95 4.13 -35.84
N ILE A 1067 -12.10 5.01 -36.39
CA ILE A 1067 -12.31 5.71 -37.65
C ILE A 1067 -11.39 5.12 -38.71
N TYR A 1068 -11.96 4.67 -39.82
CA TYR A 1068 -11.23 4.25 -41.00
C TYR A 1068 -11.34 5.31 -42.09
N VAL A 1069 -10.19 5.80 -42.53
CA VAL A 1069 -10.07 6.87 -43.52
C VAL A 1069 -9.72 6.27 -44.87
N LYS A 1070 -10.41 6.68 -45.93
CA LYS A 1070 -9.93 6.43 -47.29
C LYS A 1070 -8.80 7.43 -47.57
N PRO A 1071 -7.52 7.00 -47.73
CA PRO A 1071 -6.39 7.90 -47.89
C PRO A 1071 -6.52 8.76 -49.15
#